data_AF-A0A1B9HYM2-F1
#
_entry.id   AF-A0A1B9HYM2-F1
#
_cell.length_a   1.000
_cell.length_b   1.000
_cell.length_c   1.000
_cell.angle_alpha   90.00
_cell.angle_beta   90.00
_cell.angle_gamma   90.00
#
_symmetry.space_group_name_H-M   'P 1'
#
loop_
_entity.id
_entity.type
_entity.pdbx_description
1 polymer ?
#
loop_
_entity_poly.entity_id
_entity_poly.type
_entity_poly.pdbx_seq_one_letter_code
_entity_poly.pdbx_strand_id
1 'polypeptide(L)'
;MQILDKRPPIWVSWWMAFSAVVVTWDAAYCFYRPRSFVGGDLAWIWAPYNMVPYSLVDYLYGQPGLDSKQGFTNAQALMNVIEVILAIEYLYLRHTSPKTSTTTPSPAHRYHAHAPLVGFAGALMTLSKTALYFLQEYFCEWCMVGHNDRFTFWAVWVATNSSLVLGVCQNSASLLTHFSMILAKMYYSRRTWVLLPLIVTIVLGRFITQALMRDTADQIAYLEWSTSQKSSANDTPSISSTSPTPIDAEADQVDLGEISLSTSHPAALPLTFHPKGLSVLVVGSNRLAASRASTFREAGAIVTIASHLAPSDLASEIRQLIESDQTSYKQIEAKSTKDWASLLSSLETSIVCVTDTMIGSQSRRSAASVQTIYETCTSLKIPINISDQPIYSTYTFPSIHRFIGQNGEPSNLQVAVTTNGQGCRLAGRIKREIVSRLPSNIGAAVDNVGKLRAKAKATKLSEEETQAYEIPLNSPVEQLHTPSLSRVGSSDKLLFPHVTEGESGLSEEEQQLRRMRWVQQMSEYYSFENLARLKEDELDQALATWSLTSSSASNEVSLRHHDNGVGRLKKGKILLIGSGPGHPGLLTVAAHHALKTATLILSDKLVPSEILALIPQSTKLHIAKKFPGNAEGAQNEMMELALAGAQKGEIVVRLKQGDPFVYGRGGEEVLYFRENGFESTVIPGISSALAAPLMMGIPVTQRGVAESLVVCTGVGRQGKSVKLPGYIKSRSLIMLMGVARINQIINTLIQLENDGRDGKEYPEYLPIGIIERASSPDQRIIMSTLGKIEESLKKLDERPPGMIIVGWSVLCLEGKGKVDILDNSNSDQGNERMIVNDWLDGKEYKVKEGLQEGWREILDSI
;
A
#
# COMPACT_ATOMS: atom_id res chain seq x y z
N MET A 1 -19.08 -6.67 -41.35
CA MET A 1 -17.89 -6.62 -42.24
C MET A 1 -17.56 -5.20 -42.75
N GLN A 2 -17.79 -4.15 -41.93
CA GLN A 2 -17.48 -2.74 -42.28
C GLN A 2 -16.70 -1.99 -41.17
N ILE A 3 -16.26 -2.67 -40.11
CA ILE A 3 -15.55 -2.04 -38.98
C ILE A 3 -14.01 -2.22 -39.05
N LEU A 4 -13.51 -3.03 -39.99
CA LEU A 4 -12.13 -3.56 -39.94
C LEU A 4 -11.18 -2.94 -40.99
N ASP A 5 -11.21 -1.61 -41.15
CA ASP A 5 -10.14 -0.89 -41.88
C ASP A 5 -9.94 0.54 -41.33
N LYS A 6 -10.04 0.72 -40.00
CA LYS A 6 -9.70 1.99 -39.38
C LYS A 6 -8.19 2.09 -39.23
N ARG A 7 -7.54 2.65 -40.24
CA ARG A 7 -6.15 3.13 -40.11
C ARG A 7 -6.11 4.22 -39.01
N PRO A 8 -5.01 4.34 -38.24
CA PRO A 8 -4.83 5.45 -37.32
C PRO A 8 -5.02 6.76 -38.08
N PRO A 9 -5.57 7.81 -37.45
CA PRO A 9 -5.93 9.02 -38.18
C PRO A 9 -4.70 9.69 -38.81
N ILE A 10 -4.87 10.26 -40.01
CA ILE A 10 -3.77 10.79 -40.86
C ILE A 10 -2.97 11.89 -40.14
N TRP A 11 -3.59 12.65 -39.25
CA TRP A 11 -2.92 13.68 -38.47
C TRP A 11 -1.80 13.11 -37.55
N VAL A 12 -1.89 11.84 -37.12
CA VAL A 12 -0.83 11.21 -36.30
C VAL A 12 0.43 10.98 -37.13
N SER A 13 0.30 10.65 -38.42
CA SER A 13 1.48 10.58 -39.31
C SER A 13 2.10 11.95 -39.54
N TRP A 14 1.28 12.96 -39.77
CA TRP A 14 1.77 14.33 -39.91
C TRP A 14 2.53 14.78 -38.66
N TRP A 15 1.99 14.47 -37.49
CA TRP A 15 2.65 14.76 -36.22
C TRP A 15 3.99 14.01 -36.09
N MET A 16 4.03 12.70 -36.34
CA MET A 16 5.28 11.93 -36.24
C MET A 16 6.33 12.39 -37.25
N ALA A 17 5.93 12.75 -38.47
CA ALA A 17 6.84 13.27 -39.49
C ALA A 17 7.40 14.65 -39.11
N PHE A 18 6.53 15.55 -38.63
CA PHE A 18 6.93 16.87 -38.15
C PHE A 18 7.83 16.77 -36.91
N SER A 19 7.45 15.95 -35.93
CA SER A 19 8.22 15.72 -34.71
C SER A 19 9.60 15.15 -35.01
N ALA A 20 9.71 14.19 -35.92
CA ALA A 20 11.01 13.63 -36.32
C ALA A 20 11.97 14.71 -36.85
N VAL A 21 11.49 15.66 -37.66
CA VAL A 21 12.32 16.76 -38.18
C VAL A 21 12.76 17.70 -37.06
N VAL A 22 11.83 18.12 -36.19
CA VAL A 22 12.11 19.07 -35.10
C VAL A 22 13.05 18.46 -34.06
N VAL A 23 12.79 17.23 -33.63
CA VAL A 23 13.59 16.52 -32.63
C VAL A 23 14.99 16.21 -33.15
N THR A 24 15.13 15.91 -34.46
CA THR A 24 16.45 15.76 -35.10
C THR A 24 17.22 17.07 -35.09
N TRP A 25 16.55 18.19 -35.39
CA TRP A 25 17.18 19.52 -35.37
C TRP A 25 17.64 19.92 -33.96
N ASP A 26 16.88 19.56 -32.92
CA ASP A 26 17.21 19.78 -31.50
C ASP A 26 18.37 18.87 -31.01
N ALA A 27 18.36 17.59 -31.37
CA ALA A 27 19.47 16.68 -31.07
C ALA A 27 20.78 17.13 -31.71
N ALA A 28 20.72 17.57 -32.97
CA ALA A 28 21.87 18.07 -33.69
C ALA A 28 22.41 19.37 -33.06
N TYR A 29 21.56 20.27 -32.56
CA TYR A 29 22.01 21.45 -31.80
C TYR A 29 22.94 21.04 -30.64
N CYS A 30 22.58 20.00 -29.89
CA CYS A 30 23.31 19.52 -28.73
C CYS A 30 24.62 18.78 -29.10
N PHE A 31 24.61 17.95 -30.15
CA PHE A 31 25.79 17.18 -30.56
C PHE A 31 26.87 18.02 -31.25
N TYR A 32 26.50 19.09 -31.95
CA TYR A 32 27.44 19.95 -32.67
C TYR A 32 28.00 21.11 -31.82
N ARG A 33 27.82 21.09 -30.49
CA ARG A 33 28.43 22.08 -29.59
C ARG A 33 29.96 21.93 -29.55
N PRO A 34 30.75 23.02 -29.57
CA PRO A 34 30.34 24.43 -29.53
C PRO A 34 30.06 25.07 -30.91
N ARG A 35 30.21 24.33 -32.02
CA ARG A 35 30.04 24.88 -33.39
C ARG A 35 28.62 25.38 -33.67
N SER A 36 27.61 24.85 -32.97
CA SER A 36 26.20 25.28 -33.04
C SER A 36 25.87 26.55 -32.23
N PHE A 37 26.73 26.95 -31.29
CA PHE A 37 26.52 28.13 -30.43
C PHE A 37 26.85 29.45 -31.13
N VAL A 38 26.39 30.57 -30.57
CA VAL A 38 26.69 31.92 -31.06
C VAL A 38 28.20 32.12 -31.19
N GLY A 39 28.68 32.38 -32.41
CA GLY A 39 30.12 32.52 -32.72
C GLY A 39 30.78 31.27 -33.32
N GLY A 40 30.08 30.13 -33.36
CA GLY A 40 30.51 28.92 -34.07
C GLY A 40 30.26 28.98 -35.59
N ASP A 41 30.97 28.16 -36.35
CA ASP A 41 30.90 28.13 -37.82
C ASP A 41 29.60 27.50 -38.37
N LEU A 42 28.88 26.73 -37.54
CA LEU A 42 27.58 26.14 -37.86
C LEU A 42 26.40 26.86 -37.19
N ALA A 43 26.66 27.97 -36.48
CA ALA A 43 25.65 28.71 -35.70
C ALA A 43 24.47 29.22 -36.56
N TRP A 44 24.70 29.46 -37.84
CA TRP A 44 23.68 29.93 -38.78
C TRP A 44 22.55 28.92 -39.01
N ILE A 45 22.80 27.61 -38.85
CA ILE A 45 21.80 26.54 -38.97
C ILE A 45 20.77 26.60 -37.84
N TRP A 46 21.20 27.07 -36.66
CA TRP A 46 20.36 27.26 -35.48
C TRP A 46 20.11 28.75 -35.19
N ALA A 47 20.06 29.58 -36.23
CA ALA A 47 19.78 31.00 -36.11
C ALA A 47 18.57 31.32 -35.20
N PRO A 48 17.44 30.59 -35.21
CA PRO A 48 16.34 30.83 -34.28
C PRO A 48 16.72 30.66 -32.79
N TYR A 49 17.55 29.67 -32.44
CA TYR A 49 18.07 29.48 -31.07
C TYR A 49 19.15 30.53 -30.72
N ASN A 50 19.75 31.15 -31.73
CA ASN A 50 20.80 32.16 -31.58
C ASN A 50 20.26 33.60 -31.63
N MET A 51 19.03 33.81 -32.12
CA MET A 51 18.35 35.13 -32.18
C MET A 51 17.94 35.65 -30.80
N VAL A 52 17.55 34.74 -29.90
CA VAL A 52 17.44 35.01 -28.47
C VAL A 52 18.46 34.09 -27.84
N PRO A 53 19.56 34.57 -27.23
CA PRO A 53 20.78 33.81 -26.98
C PRO A 53 20.53 32.61 -26.04
N TYR A 54 19.98 31.53 -26.58
CA TYR A 54 19.49 30.37 -25.85
C TYR A 54 20.65 29.67 -25.14
N SER A 55 21.82 29.68 -25.77
CA SER A 55 23.07 29.19 -25.20
C SER A 55 23.57 29.98 -23.97
N LEU A 56 23.04 31.18 -23.72
CA LEU A 56 23.36 32.01 -22.55
C LEU A 56 22.24 32.01 -21.50
N VAL A 57 21.02 31.65 -21.90
CA VAL A 57 19.81 31.66 -21.07
C VAL A 57 19.58 30.30 -20.39
N ASP A 58 19.88 29.20 -21.07
CA ASP A 58 19.72 27.86 -20.50
C ASP A 58 21.09 27.32 -20.07
N TYR A 59 21.31 27.14 -18.77
CA TYR A 59 22.61 26.67 -18.26
C TYR A 59 22.82 25.16 -18.44
N LEU A 60 21.80 24.41 -18.84
CA LEU A 60 21.86 22.97 -19.07
C LEU A 60 22.12 22.65 -20.55
N TYR A 61 21.48 23.37 -21.48
CA TYR A 61 21.73 23.24 -22.92
C TYR A 61 22.82 24.18 -23.44
N GLY A 62 23.09 25.28 -22.74
CA GLY A 62 23.99 26.34 -23.16
C GLY A 62 25.47 26.17 -22.76
N GLN A 63 26.22 27.26 -22.89
CA GLN A 63 27.67 27.32 -22.69
C GLN A 63 28.10 26.81 -21.30
N PRO A 64 27.42 27.19 -20.18
CA PRO A 64 27.81 26.73 -18.85
C PRO A 64 27.70 25.20 -18.67
N GLY A 65 26.73 24.56 -19.31
CA GLY A 65 26.56 23.11 -19.29
C GLY A 65 27.67 22.37 -20.05
N LEU A 66 28.16 22.97 -21.14
CA LEU A 66 29.30 22.44 -21.90
C LEU A 66 30.61 22.60 -21.11
N ASP A 67 30.84 23.77 -20.54
CA ASP A 67 32.06 24.08 -19.78
C ASP A 67 32.18 23.23 -18.51
N SER A 68 31.05 22.90 -17.88
CA SER A 68 30.99 22.01 -16.71
C SER A 68 31.05 20.51 -17.05
N LYS A 69 31.20 20.15 -18.34
CA LYS A 69 31.25 18.76 -18.83
C LYS A 69 30.09 17.89 -18.34
N GLN A 70 28.89 18.46 -18.23
CA GLN A 70 27.72 17.72 -17.79
C GLN A 70 27.25 16.72 -18.86
N GLY A 71 27.25 15.43 -18.51
CA GLY A 71 26.83 14.35 -19.41
C GLY A 71 25.31 14.29 -19.66
N PHE A 72 24.51 14.99 -18.85
CA PHE A 72 23.04 14.93 -18.90
C PHE A 72 22.50 15.37 -20.26
N THR A 73 22.99 16.48 -20.80
CA THR A 73 22.51 17.04 -22.07
C THR A 73 22.78 16.10 -23.24
N ASN A 74 23.91 15.40 -23.23
CA ASN A 74 24.24 14.42 -24.27
C ASN A 74 23.39 13.14 -24.13
N ALA A 75 23.11 12.70 -22.90
CA ALA A 75 22.19 11.58 -22.65
C ALA A 75 20.76 11.92 -23.13
N GLN A 76 20.32 13.15 -22.93
CA GLN A 76 19.01 13.59 -23.39
C GLN A 76 18.94 13.76 -24.91
N ALA A 77 20.02 14.22 -25.55
CA ALA A 77 20.15 14.23 -27.00
C ALA A 77 20.15 12.80 -27.59
N LEU A 78 20.70 11.82 -26.88
CA LEU A 78 20.60 10.41 -27.27
C LEU A 78 19.16 9.89 -27.20
N MET A 79 18.37 10.32 -26.20
CA MET A 79 16.94 9.99 -26.14
C MET A 79 16.15 10.61 -27.31
N ASN A 80 16.49 11.82 -27.74
CA ASN A 80 15.92 12.42 -28.95
C ASN A 80 16.20 11.58 -30.21
N VAL A 81 17.39 10.99 -30.33
CA VAL A 81 17.72 10.11 -31.46
C VAL A 81 16.85 8.86 -31.46
N ILE A 82 16.63 8.25 -30.30
CA ILE A 82 15.73 7.09 -30.16
C ILE A 82 14.29 7.48 -30.52
N GLU A 83 13.82 8.65 -30.09
CA GLU A 83 12.50 9.17 -30.44
C GLU A 83 12.32 9.34 -31.96
N VAL A 84 13.33 9.87 -32.64
CA VAL A 84 13.33 10.01 -34.11
C VAL A 84 13.28 8.65 -34.80
N ILE A 85 14.04 7.66 -34.31
CA ILE A 85 14.02 6.29 -34.84
C ILE A 85 12.61 5.70 -34.73
N LEU A 86 11.98 5.82 -33.56
CA LEU A 86 10.61 5.34 -33.33
C LEU A 86 9.57 6.06 -34.22
N ALA A 87 9.73 7.37 -34.43
CA ALA A 87 8.85 8.14 -35.31
C ALA A 87 8.99 7.72 -36.78
N ILE A 88 10.22 7.47 -37.26
CA ILE A 88 10.48 6.98 -38.63
C ILE A 88 9.97 5.55 -38.80
N GLU A 89 10.20 4.68 -37.81
CA GLU A 89 9.71 3.31 -37.81
C GLU A 89 8.17 3.26 -37.85
N TYR A 90 7.49 4.12 -37.08
CA TYR A 90 6.05 4.29 -37.15
C TYR A 90 5.56 4.67 -38.56
N LEU A 91 6.20 5.66 -39.18
CA LEU A 91 5.85 6.12 -40.53
C LEU A 91 6.10 5.03 -41.58
N TYR A 92 7.21 4.30 -41.44
CA TYR A 92 7.56 3.19 -42.31
C TYR A 92 6.51 2.08 -42.24
N LEU A 93 6.24 1.56 -41.03
CA LEU A 93 5.26 0.49 -40.79
C LEU A 93 3.86 0.87 -41.28
N ARG A 94 3.50 2.15 -41.16
CA ARG A 94 2.20 2.65 -41.60
C ARG A 94 2.08 2.79 -43.12
N HIS A 95 3.10 3.31 -43.81
CA HIS A 95 2.98 3.76 -45.20
C HIS A 95 3.60 2.83 -46.25
N THR A 96 4.51 1.93 -45.86
CA THR A 96 5.21 1.05 -46.82
C THR A 96 4.68 -0.38 -46.88
N SER A 97 3.78 -0.77 -45.98
CA SER A 97 3.17 -2.11 -46.01
C SER A 97 2.19 -2.25 -47.20
N PRO A 98 2.33 -3.27 -48.06
CA PRO A 98 1.57 -3.39 -49.30
C PRO A 98 0.08 -3.68 -49.05
N LYS A 99 -0.80 -2.95 -49.75
CA LYS A 99 -2.24 -3.27 -49.85
C LYS A 99 -2.38 -4.65 -50.48
N THR A 100 -2.66 -5.67 -49.70
CA THR A 100 -2.97 -7.01 -50.24
C THR A 100 -4.48 -7.22 -50.21
N SER A 101 -5.09 -7.08 -51.38
CA SER A 101 -6.43 -7.61 -51.67
C SER A 101 -6.29 -9.12 -51.87
N THR A 102 -6.44 -9.93 -50.83
CA THR A 102 -6.76 -11.37 -50.96
C THR A 102 -7.03 -12.00 -49.59
N THR A 103 -7.98 -12.92 -49.58
CA THR A 103 -8.64 -13.64 -48.48
C THR A 103 -7.74 -14.60 -47.68
N THR A 104 -6.44 -14.33 -47.56
CA THR A 104 -5.52 -15.15 -46.75
C THR A 104 -4.53 -14.25 -45.98
N PRO A 105 -4.33 -14.47 -44.67
CA PRO A 105 -3.47 -13.61 -43.86
C PRO A 105 -1.99 -13.84 -44.22
N SER A 106 -1.46 -12.97 -45.09
CA SER A 106 -0.03 -12.86 -45.40
C SER A 106 0.73 -12.16 -44.24
N PRO A 107 2.05 -12.41 -44.07
CA PRO A 107 2.91 -11.70 -43.10
C PRO A 107 2.83 -10.17 -43.17
N ALA A 108 2.31 -9.59 -44.26
CA ALA A 108 2.00 -8.16 -44.37
C ALA A 108 0.99 -7.63 -43.33
N HIS A 109 0.08 -8.47 -42.81
CA HIS A 109 -0.90 -8.07 -41.79
C HIS A 109 -0.29 -7.85 -40.40
N ARG A 110 0.85 -8.47 -40.09
CA ARG A 110 1.52 -8.30 -38.78
C ARG A 110 2.11 -6.90 -38.62
N TYR A 111 2.60 -6.29 -39.70
CA TYR A 111 3.23 -4.96 -39.66
C TYR A 111 2.25 -3.83 -39.27
N HIS A 112 0.96 -3.98 -39.57
CA HIS A 112 -0.05 -2.98 -39.20
C HIS A 112 -0.40 -2.98 -37.71
N ALA A 113 -0.26 -4.13 -37.02
CA ALA A 113 -0.51 -4.22 -35.59
C ALA A 113 0.62 -3.63 -34.73
N HIS A 114 1.85 -3.60 -35.25
CA HIS A 114 3.01 -3.07 -34.52
C HIS A 114 3.11 -1.54 -34.58
N ALA A 115 2.56 -0.88 -35.61
CA ALA A 115 2.67 0.57 -35.75
C ALA A 115 2.09 1.36 -34.55
N PRO A 116 0.87 1.10 -34.04
CA PRO A 116 0.35 1.81 -32.88
C PRO A 116 1.18 1.64 -31.60
N LEU A 117 1.80 0.47 -31.42
CA LEU A 117 2.70 0.19 -30.28
C LEU A 117 3.98 1.02 -30.37
N VAL A 118 4.61 1.08 -31.54
CA VAL A 118 5.80 1.92 -31.79
C VAL A 118 5.45 3.40 -31.63
N GLY A 119 4.28 3.83 -32.11
CA GLY A 119 3.79 5.19 -31.92
C GLY A 119 3.55 5.55 -30.44
N PHE A 120 3.06 4.59 -29.64
CA PHE A 120 2.86 4.78 -28.20
C PHE A 120 4.19 4.88 -27.45
N ALA A 121 5.16 4.01 -27.78
CA ALA A 121 6.50 4.08 -27.22
C ALA A 121 7.17 5.43 -27.53
N GLY A 122 7.02 5.93 -28.77
CA GLY A 122 7.50 7.26 -29.15
C GLY A 122 6.89 8.39 -28.32
N ALA A 123 5.55 8.40 -28.16
CA ALA A 123 4.86 9.42 -27.37
C ALA A 123 5.23 9.38 -25.87
N LEU A 124 5.44 8.18 -25.32
CA LEU A 124 5.88 8.00 -23.94
C LEU A 124 7.32 8.48 -23.74
N MET A 125 8.19 8.29 -24.74
CA MET A 125 9.56 8.82 -24.71
C MET A 125 9.58 10.35 -24.68
N THR A 126 8.77 11.01 -25.51
CA THR A 126 8.63 12.48 -25.49
C THR A 126 8.18 12.98 -24.11
N LEU A 127 7.15 12.34 -23.53
CA LEU A 127 6.66 12.69 -22.19
C LEU A 127 7.72 12.48 -21.10
N SER A 128 8.44 11.36 -21.17
CA SER A 128 9.47 11.00 -20.19
C SER A 128 10.66 11.96 -20.23
N LYS A 129 11.12 12.35 -21.43
CA LYS A 129 12.17 13.36 -21.62
C LYS A 129 11.74 14.70 -21.02
N THR A 130 10.53 15.16 -21.32
CA THR A 130 10.02 16.43 -20.79
C THR A 130 9.92 16.37 -19.27
N ALA A 131 9.36 15.29 -18.71
CA ALA A 131 9.25 15.11 -17.25
C ALA A 131 10.62 15.10 -16.55
N LEU A 132 11.62 14.43 -17.13
CA LEU A 132 12.99 14.41 -16.59
C LEU A 132 13.60 15.82 -16.53
N TYR A 133 13.38 16.65 -17.56
CA TYR A 133 13.86 18.03 -17.58
C TYR A 133 13.21 18.89 -16.48
N PHE A 134 11.90 18.76 -16.28
CA PHE A 134 11.18 19.48 -15.22
C PHE A 134 11.55 18.98 -13.82
N LEU A 135 11.74 17.68 -13.64
CA LEU A 135 12.15 17.10 -12.36
C LEU A 135 13.54 17.57 -11.98
N GLN A 136 14.47 17.69 -12.94
CA GLN A 136 15.79 18.24 -12.68
C GLN A 136 15.74 19.69 -12.21
N GLU A 137 14.99 20.57 -12.88
CA GLU A 137 14.79 21.94 -12.42
C GLU A 137 14.16 21.98 -11.02
N TYR A 138 13.17 21.12 -10.75
CA TYR A 138 12.51 21.07 -9.44
C TYR A 138 13.47 20.64 -8.32
N PHE A 139 14.23 19.56 -8.52
CA PHE A 139 15.16 19.04 -7.51
C PHE A 139 16.40 19.92 -7.31
N CYS A 140 16.75 20.73 -8.31
CA CYS A 140 17.84 21.70 -8.20
C CYS A 140 17.35 23.12 -7.83
N GLU A 141 16.11 23.27 -7.37
CA GLU A 141 15.52 24.57 -6.99
C GLU A 141 15.63 25.66 -8.08
N TRP A 142 15.40 25.29 -9.35
CA TRP A 142 15.48 26.17 -10.53
C TRP A 142 16.88 26.72 -10.81
N CYS A 143 17.93 25.98 -10.46
CA CYS A 143 19.30 26.43 -10.63
C CYS A 143 19.70 26.72 -12.10
N MET A 144 19.13 26.04 -13.11
CA MET A 144 19.56 26.20 -14.51
C MET A 144 18.72 27.16 -15.33
N VAL A 145 17.47 27.45 -14.93
CA VAL A 145 16.60 28.39 -15.67
C VAL A 145 16.11 29.56 -14.81
N GLY A 146 16.14 29.43 -13.48
CA GLY A 146 15.63 30.40 -12.50
C GLY A 146 16.42 31.71 -12.39
N HIS A 147 17.59 31.80 -13.03
CA HIS A 147 18.40 33.02 -13.10
C HIS A 147 17.91 34.01 -14.18
N ASN A 148 16.97 33.60 -15.04
CA ASN A 148 16.45 34.42 -16.14
C ASN A 148 15.36 35.40 -15.67
N ASP A 149 15.28 36.56 -16.32
CA ASP A 149 14.19 37.51 -16.08
C ASP A 149 12.84 36.95 -16.57
N ARG A 150 11.75 37.53 -16.06
CA ARG A 150 10.39 37.01 -16.28
C ARG A 150 9.96 37.01 -17.75
N PHE A 151 10.48 37.94 -18.56
CA PHE A 151 10.15 38.01 -19.98
C PHE A 151 10.91 36.92 -20.75
N THR A 152 12.21 36.77 -20.48
CA THR A 152 13.05 35.72 -21.08
C THR A 152 12.52 34.32 -20.73
N PHE A 153 12.14 34.08 -19.48
CA PHE A 153 11.52 32.82 -19.06
C PHE A 153 10.24 32.49 -19.86
N TRP A 154 9.38 33.48 -20.09
CA TRP A 154 8.11 33.25 -20.79
C TRP A 154 8.26 33.15 -22.31
N ALA A 155 8.98 34.09 -22.93
CA ALA A 155 9.12 34.18 -24.37
C ALA A 155 10.03 33.08 -24.94
N VAL A 156 11.04 32.64 -24.18
CA VAL A 156 12.05 31.71 -24.68
C VAL A 156 11.81 30.30 -24.18
N TRP A 157 11.40 30.14 -22.93
CA TRP A 157 11.27 28.80 -22.33
C TRP A 157 9.83 28.28 -22.39
N VAL A 158 8.84 29.04 -21.89
CA VAL A 158 7.44 28.60 -21.94
C VAL A 158 6.90 28.60 -23.37
N ALA A 159 7.09 29.67 -24.14
CA ALA A 159 6.54 29.77 -25.48
C ALA A 159 7.18 28.76 -26.44
N THR A 160 8.50 28.57 -26.44
CA THR A 160 9.17 27.59 -27.34
C THR A 160 8.77 26.15 -27.03
N ASN A 161 8.69 25.77 -25.74
CA ASN A 161 8.26 24.42 -25.35
C ASN A 161 6.73 24.20 -25.49
N SER A 162 5.92 25.28 -25.44
CA SER A 162 4.44 25.19 -25.55
C SER A 162 3.89 25.45 -26.95
N SER A 163 4.62 26.12 -27.84
CA SER A 163 4.16 26.46 -29.20
C SER A 163 4.11 25.26 -30.14
N LEU A 164 4.78 24.15 -29.79
CA LEU A 164 4.58 22.83 -30.38
C LEU A 164 3.14 22.29 -30.23
N VAL A 165 2.31 22.89 -29.38
CA VAL A 165 0.98 22.37 -29.02
C VAL A 165 -0.18 23.08 -29.74
N LEU A 166 0.05 24.30 -30.24
CA LEU A 166 -1.03 25.14 -30.79
C LEU A 166 -1.53 24.69 -32.18
N GLY A 167 -0.81 23.82 -32.88
CA GLY A 167 -1.23 23.28 -34.18
C GLY A 167 -2.32 22.19 -34.12
N VAL A 168 -2.63 21.66 -32.94
CA VAL A 168 -3.50 20.46 -32.78
C VAL A 168 -4.87 20.79 -32.16
N CYS A 169 -5.04 21.99 -31.58
CA CYS A 169 -6.21 22.31 -30.75
C CYS A 169 -7.44 22.87 -31.49
N GLN A 170 -7.58 22.66 -32.80
CA GLN A 170 -8.65 23.30 -33.58
C GLN A 170 -10.06 22.72 -33.38
N ASN A 171 -10.25 21.60 -32.67
CA ASN A 171 -11.55 20.88 -32.68
C ASN A 171 -12.18 20.55 -31.32
N SER A 172 -11.87 21.27 -30.24
CA SER A 172 -12.56 21.02 -28.96
C SER A 172 -12.84 22.29 -28.15
N ALA A 173 -14.10 22.73 -28.19
CA ALA A 173 -14.62 23.86 -27.41
C ALA A 173 -14.49 23.70 -25.89
N SER A 174 -14.31 22.47 -25.38
CA SER A 174 -14.11 22.19 -23.96
C SER A 174 -12.72 22.56 -23.44
N LEU A 175 -11.72 22.64 -24.33
CA LEU A 175 -10.34 22.97 -24.00
C LEU A 175 -10.16 24.48 -23.86
N LEU A 176 -10.81 25.29 -24.70
CA LEU A 176 -10.80 26.75 -24.56
C LEU A 176 -11.40 27.23 -23.23
N THR A 177 -12.41 26.53 -22.72
CA THR A 177 -13.05 26.84 -21.42
C THR A 177 -12.17 26.46 -20.23
N HIS A 178 -11.43 25.35 -20.32
CA HIS A 178 -10.41 25.01 -19.32
C HIS A 178 -9.22 25.97 -19.38
N PHE A 179 -8.80 26.37 -20.58
CA PHE A 179 -7.71 27.32 -20.78
C PHE A 179 -8.05 28.71 -20.21
N SER A 180 -9.29 29.19 -20.40
CA SER A 180 -9.73 30.48 -19.85
C SER A 180 -9.86 30.49 -18.33
N MET A 181 -10.33 29.41 -17.71
CA MET A 181 -10.34 29.25 -16.24
C MET A 181 -8.94 29.19 -15.64
N ILE A 182 -7.99 28.55 -16.33
CA ILE A 182 -6.59 28.45 -15.90
C ILE A 182 -5.92 29.83 -16.01
N LEU A 183 -6.14 30.57 -17.11
CA LEU A 183 -5.67 31.95 -17.27
C LEU A 183 -6.26 32.91 -16.20
N ALA A 184 -7.54 32.75 -15.86
CA ALA A 184 -8.18 33.55 -14.81
C ALA A 184 -7.61 33.28 -13.40
N LYS A 185 -7.26 32.03 -13.08
CA LYS A 185 -6.54 31.67 -11.84
C LYS A 185 -5.08 32.12 -11.83
N MET A 186 -4.46 32.30 -13.01
CA MET A 186 -3.06 32.71 -13.15
C MET A 186 -2.80 34.20 -12.87
N TYR A 187 -3.79 35.09 -13.06
CA TYR A 187 -3.64 36.54 -12.80
C TYR A 187 -3.33 36.87 -11.32
N TYR A 188 -3.65 35.98 -10.37
CA TYR A 188 -3.58 36.25 -8.93
C TYR A 188 -2.43 35.54 -8.16
N SER A 189 -1.64 34.66 -8.78
CA SER A 189 -0.64 33.84 -8.06
C SER A 189 0.74 33.86 -8.70
N ARG A 190 1.74 34.40 -7.99
CA ARG A 190 3.16 34.47 -8.42
C ARG A 190 3.87 33.11 -8.52
N ARG A 191 3.25 31.99 -8.12
CA ARG A 191 3.89 30.64 -8.09
C ARG A 191 3.29 29.60 -9.06
N THR A 192 2.24 29.95 -9.81
CA THR A 192 1.50 29.00 -10.68
C THR A 192 2.03 28.90 -12.12
N TRP A 193 3.08 29.67 -12.45
CA TRP A 193 3.61 29.81 -13.80
C TRP A 193 4.31 28.56 -14.35
N VAL A 194 4.64 27.60 -13.46
CA VAL A 194 5.35 26.34 -13.74
C VAL A 194 4.45 25.26 -14.34
N LEU A 195 3.16 25.31 -14.05
CA LEU A 195 2.25 24.20 -14.32
C LEU A 195 1.64 24.23 -15.72
N LEU A 196 1.63 25.37 -16.40
CA LEU A 196 0.96 25.51 -17.70
C LEU A 196 1.60 24.64 -18.80
N PRO A 197 2.93 24.70 -19.08
CA PRO A 197 3.53 23.87 -20.12
C PRO A 197 3.44 22.37 -19.79
N LEU A 198 3.69 22.01 -18.52
CA LEU A 198 3.63 20.63 -18.06
C LEU A 198 2.21 20.04 -18.16
N ILE A 199 1.19 20.80 -17.77
CA ILE A 199 -0.22 20.40 -17.91
C ILE A 199 -0.58 20.28 -19.39
N VAL A 200 -0.15 21.21 -20.22
CA VAL A 200 -0.43 21.18 -21.67
C VAL A 200 0.21 19.96 -22.32
N THR A 201 1.48 19.63 -22.01
CA THR A 201 2.16 18.43 -22.51
C THR A 201 1.54 17.14 -21.97
N ILE A 202 1.15 17.10 -20.70
CA ILE A 202 0.47 15.93 -20.10
C ILE A 202 -0.91 15.73 -20.73
N VAL A 203 -1.67 16.79 -20.99
CA VAL A 203 -3.01 16.72 -21.58
C VAL A 203 -2.92 16.26 -23.04
N LEU A 204 -1.98 16.80 -23.83
CA LEU A 204 -1.76 16.38 -25.20
C LEU A 204 -1.21 14.95 -25.29
N GLY A 205 -0.24 14.61 -24.42
CA GLY A 205 0.34 13.28 -24.31
C GLY A 205 -0.70 12.23 -23.92
N ARG A 206 -1.61 12.57 -22.99
CA ARG A 206 -2.77 11.73 -22.65
C ARG A 206 -3.71 11.55 -23.84
N PHE A 207 -3.95 12.59 -24.62
CA PHE A 207 -4.84 12.50 -25.77
C PHE A 207 -4.26 11.61 -26.89
N ILE A 208 -2.97 11.77 -27.20
CA ILE A 208 -2.26 10.92 -28.17
C ILE A 208 -2.16 9.48 -27.66
N THR A 209 -1.87 9.29 -26.36
CA THR A 209 -1.85 7.98 -25.71
C THR A 209 -3.21 7.31 -25.75
N GLN A 210 -4.30 8.02 -25.46
CA GLN A 210 -5.65 7.47 -25.53
C GLN A 210 -6.05 7.12 -26.96
N ALA A 211 -5.65 7.93 -27.95
CA ALA A 211 -5.88 7.63 -29.36
C ALA A 211 -5.13 6.35 -29.79
N LEU A 212 -3.89 6.16 -29.34
CA LEU A 212 -3.08 4.98 -29.64
C LEU A 212 -3.48 3.74 -28.82
N MET A 213 -3.94 3.91 -27.57
CA MET A 213 -4.45 2.83 -26.71
C MET A 213 -5.77 2.26 -27.20
N ARG A 214 -6.65 3.12 -27.73
CA ARG A 214 -7.91 2.68 -28.33
C ARG A 214 -7.66 1.85 -29.59
N ASP A 215 -6.70 2.26 -30.40
CA ASP A 215 -6.32 1.56 -31.64
C ASP A 215 -5.60 0.22 -31.36
N THR A 216 -4.73 0.17 -30.33
CA THR A 216 -4.08 -1.09 -29.90
C THR A 216 -5.07 -2.09 -29.31
N ALA A 217 -6.04 -1.66 -28.50
CA ALA A 217 -7.06 -2.54 -27.94
C ALA A 217 -7.95 -3.18 -29.03
N ASP A 218 -8.37 -2.38 -30.02
CA ASP A 218 -9.18 -2.88 -31.15
C ASP A 218 -8.37 -3.87 -32.02
N GLN A 219 -7.06 -3.68 -32.17
CA GLN A 219 -6.17 -4.58 -32.93
C GLN A 219 -5.82 -5.89 -32.19
N ILE A 220 -5.62 -5.84 -30.86
CA ILE A 220 -5.38 -7.03 -30.02
C ILE A 220 -6.62 -7.93 -30.04
N ALA A 221 -7.81 -7.34 -29.90
CA ALA A 221 -9.07 -8.08 -30.01
C ALA A 221 -9.23 -8.78 -31.39
N TYR A 222 -8.74 -8.15 -32.47
CA TYR A 222 -8.75 -8.76 -33.80
C TYR A 222 -7.72 -9.90 -33.95
N LEU A 223 -6.53 -9.77 -33.37
CA LEU A 223 -5.50 -10.83 -33.39
C LEU A 223 -5.95 -12.06 -32.60
N GLU A 224 -6.57 -11.87 -31.44
CA GLU A 224 -7.18 -12.92 -30.61
C GLU A 224 -8.35 -13.62 -31.34
N TRP A 225 -9.21 -12.85 -32.01
CA TRP A 225 -10.28 -13.40 -32.84
C TRP A 225 -9.74 -14.24 -34.02
N SER A 226 -8.69 -13.77 -34.71
CA SER A 226 -8.11 -14.50 -35.85
C SER A 226 -7.37 -15.78 -35.45
N THR A 227 -6.79 -15.82 -34.25
CA THR A 227 -6.12 -17.02 -33.72
C THR A 227 -7.12 -18.05 -33.25
N SER A 228 -8.26 -17.62 -32.68
CA SER A 228 -9.38 -18.49 -32.34
C SER A 228 -10.03 -19.15 -33.58
N GLN A 229 -10.18 -18.42 -34.69
CA GLN A 229 -10.69 -18.97 -35.96
C GLN A 229 -9.77 -20.04 -36.58
N LYS A 230 -8.44 -19.93 -36.40
CA LYS A 230 -7.48 -20.95 -36.88
C LYS A 230 -7.50 -22.24 -36.06
N SER A 231 -7.88 -22.20 -34.77
CA SER A 231 -8.00 -23.43 -33.97
C SER A 231 -9.28 -24.20 -34.27
N SER A 232 -10.34 -23.52 -34.75
CA SER A 232 -11.63 -24.15 -35.12
C SER A 232 -11.62 -24.86 -36.48
N ALA A 233 -10.59 -24.66 -37.31
CA ALA A 233 -10.53 -25.22 -38.67
C ALA A 233 -9.83 -26.59 -38.77
N ASN A 234 -9.32 -27.14 -37.65
CA ASN A 234 -8.55 -28.39 -37.63
C ASN A 234 -9.30 -29.63 -37.13
N ASP A 235 -10.58 -29.52 -36.75
CA ASP A 235 -11.39 -30.65 -36.31
C ASP A 235 -12.52 -30.97 -37.30
N THR A 236 -12.20 -31.77 -38.33
CA THR A 236 -13.17 -32.49 -39.16
C THR A 236 -12.76 -33.97 -39.21
N PRO A 237 -13.60 -34.93 -38.75
CA PRO A 237 -13.26 -36.34 -38.81
C PRO A 237 -13.52 -36.93 -40.20
N SER A 238 -12.59 -37.76 -40.67
CA SER A 238 -12.66 -38.52 -41.90
C SER A 238 -13.61 -39.73 -41.79
N ILE A 239 -14.49 -39.87 -42.79
CA ILE A 239 -15.39 -41.00 -42.98
C ILE A 239 -14.63 -42.11 -43.73
N SER A 240 -14.64 -43.33 -43.19
CA SER A 240 -14.38 -44.55 -43.96
C SER A 240 -15.45 -45.61 -43.67
N SER A 241 -15.78 -46.34 -44.73
CA SER A 241 -16.93 -47.21 -44.98
C SER A 241 -16.80 -48.63 -44.40
N THR A 242 -17.92 -49.23 -43.94
CA THR A 242 -18.47 -50.54 -44.40
C THR A 242 -19.77 -50.93 -43.65
N SER A 243 -20.57 -51.79 -44.28
CA SER A 243 -22.00 -52.14 -44.09
C SER A 243 -22.26 -53.32 -43.10
N PRO A 244 -23.45 -54.00 -43.03
CA PRO A 244 -24.74 -53.58 -42.46
C PRO A 244 -25.39 -54.56 -41.42
N THR A 245 -26.16 -54.02 -40.44
CA THR A 245 -27.31 -54.61 -39.67
C THR A 245 -27.17 -55.91 -38.84
N PRO A 246 -28.12 -56.26 -37.92
CA PRO A 246 -28.89 -55.51 -36.91
C PRO A 246 -28.78 -56.20 -35.49
N ILE A 247 -29.53 -55.71 -34.47
CA ILE A 247 -30.09 -56.43 -33.28
C ILE A 247 -29.90 -55.69 -31.93
N ASP A 248 -31.04 -55.23 -31.42
CA ASP A 248 -31.59 -55.17 -30.04
C ASP A 248 -30.96 -54.42 -28.84
N ALA A 249 -31.88 -53.69 -28.19
CA ALA A 249 -32.13 -53.54 -26.74
C ALA A 249 -31.49 -52.38 -25.94
N GLU A 250 -32.37 -51.43 -25.60
CA GLU A 250 -32.56 -50.74 -24.30
C GLU A 250 -31.37 -50.07 -23.57
N ALA A 251 -31.41 -48.73 -23.52
CA ALA A 251 -31.58 -47.94 -22.29
C ALA A 251 -31.53 -46.43 -22.61
N ASP A 252 -32.67 -45.74 -22.50
CA ASP A 252 -32.75 -44.28 -22.64
C ASP A 252 -32.08 -43.57 -21.45
N GLN A 253 -30.82 -43.19 -21.60
CA GLN A 253 -30.24 -42.05 -20.88
C GLN A 253 -30.48 -40.80 -21.71
N VAL A 254 -31.36 -39.92 -21.24
CA VAL A 254 -31.48 -38.56 -21.77
C VAL A 254 -30.23 -37.79 -21.36
N ASP A 255 -29.33 -37.65 -22.32
CA ASP A 255 -28.09 -36.88 -22.26
C ASP A 255 -28.42 -35.38 -22.18
N LEU A 256 -28.17 -34.79 -21.01
CA LEU A 256 -28.23 -33.34 -20.82
C LEU A 256 -27.00 -32.73 -21.51
N GLY A 257 -27.14 -32.41 -22.79
CA GLY A 257 -26.12 -31.73 -23.59
C GLY A 257 -25.51 -30.54 -22.84
N GLU A 258 -24.18 -30.58 -22.72
CA GLU A 258 -23.35 -29.51 -22.20
C GLU A 258 -23.64 -28.19 -22.93
N ILE A 259 -24.36 -27.30 -22.25
CA ILE A 259 -24.41 -25.90 -22.62
C ILE A 259 -23.03 -25.32 -22.29
N SER A 260 -22.24 -25.06 -23.34
CA SER A 260 -20.96 -24.36 -23.25
C SER A 260 -21.16 -22.98 -22.59
N LEU A 261 -20.67 -22.87 -21.35
CA LEU A 261 -20.62 -21.64 -20.57
C LEU A 261 -19.55 -20.70 -21.15
N SER A 262 -19.88 -19.99 -22.23
CA SER A 262 -19.13 -18.81 -22.67
C SER A 262 -20.05 -17.60 -22.82
N THR A 263 -20.78 -17.27 -21.76
CA THR A 263 -21.41 -15.95 -21.61
C THR A 263 -20.71 -15.25 -20.46
N SER A 264 -19.86 -14.27 -20.76
CA SER A 264 -19.31 -13.37 -19.77
C SER A 264 -20.47 -12.62 -19.11
N HIS A 265 -20.88 -13.04 -17.92
CA HIS A 265 -21.86 -12.28 -17.16
C HIS A 265 -21.25 -10.90 -16.85
N PRO A 266 -21.96 -9.80 -17.17
CA PRO A 266 -21.52 -8.48 -16.77
C PRO A 266 -21.41 -8.41 -15.24
N ALA A 267 -20.42 -7.68 -14.74
CA ALA A 267 -20.21 -7.54 -13.31
C ALA A 267 -21.46 -6.96 -12.63
N ALA A 268 -21.91 -7.60 -11.54
CA ALA A 268 -23.04 -7.09 -10.76
C ALA A 268 -22.65 -5.77 -10.07
N LEU A 269 -23.57 -4.81 -10.07
CA LEU A 269 -23.39 -3.56 -9.32
C LEU A 269 -23.80 -3.79 -7.85
N PRO A 270 -22.87 -3.70 -6.88
CA PRO A 270 -23.23 -3.80 -5.48
C PRO A 270 -24.00 -2.56 -5.04
N LEU A 271 -25.24 -2.75 -4.58
CA LEU A 271 -26.12 -1.70 -4.08
C LEU A 271 -26.69 -2.09 -2.72
N THR A 272 -26.86 -1.10 -1.84
CA THR A 272 -27.64 -1.23 -0.60
C THR A 272 -29.08 -0.83 -0.87
N PHE A 273 -30.00 -1.76 -0.67
CA PHE A 273 -31.41 -1.60 -1.01
C PHE A 273 -32.29 -1.60 0.25
N HIS A 274 -33.25 -0.66 0.31
CA HIS A 274 -34.12 -0.43 1.47
C HIS A 274 -35.59 -0.68 1.12
N PRO A 275 -36.10 -1.92 1.23
CA PRO A 275 -37.47 -2.31 0.83
C PRO A 275 -38.55 -1.94 1.85
N LYS A 276 -38.37 -0.89 2.65
CA LYS A 276 -39.31 -0.53 3.71
C LYS A 276 -40.71 -0.29 3.12
N GLY A 277 -41.70 -1.07 3.55
CA GLY A 277 -43.08 -1.00 3.07
C GLY A 277 -43.33 -1.63 1.69
N LEU A 278 -42.32 -2.21 1.02
CA LEU A 278 -42.51 -2.91 -0.24
C LEU A 278 -43.04 -4.33 -0.02
N SER A 279 -43.97 -4.75 -0.87
CA SER A 279 -44.48 -6.13 -0.90
C SER A 279 -43.46 -7.06 -1.56
N VAL A 280 -43.01 -8.09 -0.83
CA VAL A 280 -42.03 -9.08 -1.27
C VAL A 280 -42.67 -10.46 -1.25
N LEU A 281 -42.62 -11.15 -2.39
CA LEU A 281 -43.10 -12.52 -2.52
C LEU A 281 -41.93 -13.50 -2.43
N VAL A 282 -41.96 -14.38 -1.42
CA VAL A 282 -41.01 -15.49 -1.27
C VAL A 282 -41.72 -16.80 -1.64
N VAL A 283 -41.32 -17.41 -2.75
CA VAL A 283 -41.86 -18.67 -3.25
C VAL A 283 -41.00 -19.83 -2.76
N GLY A 284 -41.58 -20.69 -1.91
CA GLY A 284 -40.98 -21.94 -1.46
C GLY A 284 -41.35 -22.36 -0.04
N SER A 285 -41.05 -23.62 0.29
CA SER A 285 -41.41 -24.29 1.55
C SER A 285 -40.20 -24.71 2.40
N ASN A 286 -38.99 -24.41 1.97
CA ASN A 286 -37.75 -24.89 2.59
C ASN A 286 -37.16 -23.89 3.60
N ARG A 287 -36.13 -24.32 4.36
CA ARG A 287 -35.43 -23.47 5.33
C ARG A 287 -34.78 -22.22 4.71
N LEU A 288 -34.42 -22.29 3.42
CA LEU A 288 -33.89 -21.14 2.69
C LEU A 288 -34.97 -20.06 2.50
N ALA A 289 -36.21 -20.44 2.20
CA ALA A 289 -37.36 -19.52 2.14
C ALA A 289 -37.52 -18.75 3.46
N ALA A 290 -37.46 -19.45 4.60
CA ALA A 290 -37.52 -18.82 5.93
C ALA A 290 -36.38 -17.80 6.14
N SER A 291 -35.15 -18.16 5.75
CA SER A 291 -34.00 -17.25 5.85
C SER A 291 -34.16 -16.00 4.97
N ARG A 292 -34.66 -16.15 3.74
CA ARG A 292 -34.92 -15.02 2.82
C ARG A 292 -36.03 -14.13 3.33
N ALA A 293 -37.10 -14.72 3.85
CA ALA A 293 -38.19 -13.99 4.47
C ALA A 293 -37.72 -13.16 5.68
N SER A 294 -36.90 -13.75 6.57
CA SER A 294 -36.33 -13.00 7.71
C SER A 294 -35.47 -11.83 7.26
N THR A 295 -34.60 -12.02 6.25
CA THR A 295 -33.74 -10.93 5.74
C THR A 295 -34.54 -9.76 5.18
N PHE A 296 -35.58 -10.02 4.38
CA PHE A 296 -36.42 -8.95 3.83
C PHE A 296 -37.25 -8.25 4.92
N ARG A 297 -37.76 -9.01 5.89
CA ARG A 297 -38.50 -8.45 7.03
C ARG A 297 -37.62 -7.58 7.92
N GLU A 298 -36.41 -8.03 8.23
CA GLU A 298 -35.40 -7.22 8.97
C GLU A 298 -35.07 -5.92 8.22
N ALA A 299 -35.24 -5.89 6.91
CA ALA A 299 -35.09 -4.69 6.08
C ALA A 299 -36.38 -3.85 5.95
N GLY A 300 -37.46 -4.23 6.65
CA GLY A 300 -38.72 -3.49 6.72
C GLY A 300 -39.73 -3.82 5.61
N ALA A 301 -39.52 -4.89 4.85
CA ALA A 301 -40.44 -5.31 3.79
C ALA A 301 -41.68 -6.04 4.33
N ILE A 302 -42.79 -5.96 3.59
CA ILE A 302 -44.00 -6.74 3.84
C ILE A 302 -43.85 -8.06 3.08
N VAL A 303 -43.56 -9.15 3.81
CA VAL A 303 -43.24 -10.44 3.20
C VAL A 303 -44.45 -11.35 3.14
N THR A 304 -44.79 -11.81 1.94
CA THR A 304 -45.73 -12.91 1.70
C THR A 304 -44.97 -14.16 1.31
N ILE A 305 -45.13 -15.24 2.06
CA ILE A 305 -44.57 -16.56 1.73
C ILE A 305 -45.62 -17.36 0.98
N ALA A 306 -45.20 -18.04 -0.08
CA ALA A 306 -46.13 -18.75 -0.92
C ALA A 306 -45.60 -20.09 -1.42
N SER A 307 -46.44 -21.13 -1.35
CA SER A 307 -46.07 -22.49 -1.69
C SER A 307 -47.27 -23.30 -2.18
N HIS A 308 -47.01 -24.45 -2.80
CA HIS A 308 -48.05 -25.42 -3.20
C HIS A 308 -48.54 -26.28 -2.02
N LEU A 309 -47.77 -26.34 -0.93
CA LEU A 309 -48.06 -27.18 0.24
C LEU A 309 -49.09 -26.53 1.18
N ALA A 310 -49.73 -27.33 2.04
CA ALA A 310 -50.54 -26.81 3.13
C ALA A 310 -49.64 -26.26 4.25
N PRO A 311 -50.12 -25.31 5.10
CA PRO A 311 -49.34 -24.78 6.23
C PRO A 311 -48.77 -25.87 7.17
N SER A 312 -49.47 -27.00 7.31
CA SER A 312 -49.08 -28.15 8.12
C SER A 312 -47.85 -28.91 7.63
N ASP A 313 -47.42 -28.68 6.38
CA ASP A 313 -46.32 -29.40 5.74
C ASP A 313 -45.09 -28.50 5.48
N LEU A 314 -45.15 -27.24 5.89
CA LEU A 314 -44.04 -26.28 5.75
C LEU A 314 -42.91 -26.58 6.76
N ALA A 315 -41.69 -26.10 6.48
CA ALA A 315 -40.61 -26.14 7.48
C ALA A 315 -41.01 -25.44 8.80
N SER A 316 -40.52 -25.95 9.93
CA SER A 316 -40.84 -25.43 11.28
C SER A 316 -40.60 -23.93 11.41
N GLU A 317 -39.54 -23.42 10.81
CA GLU A 317 -39.18 -22.00 10.84
C GLU A 317 -40.18 -21.13 10.08
N ILE A 318 -40.77 -21.62 8.99
CA ILE A 318 -41.81 -20.90 8.26
C ILE A 318 -43.09 -20.84 9.09
N ARG A 319 -43.45 -21.94 9.76
CA ARG A 319 -44.64 -21.96 10.65
C ARG A 319 -44.51 -20.95 11.77
N GLN A 320 -43.35 -20.85 12.40
CA GLN A 320 -43.08 -19.85 13.43
C GLN A 320 -43.22 -18.41 12.89
N LEU A 321 -42.79 -18.15 11.66
CA LEU A 321 -42.94 -16.83 11.02
C LEU A 321 -44.40 -16.47 10.73
N ILE A 322 -45.23 -17.47 10.43
CA ILE A 322 -46.68 -17.30 10.21
C ILE A 322 -47.41 -17.13 11.55
N GLU A 323 -47.12 -17.98 12.54
CA GLU A 323 -47.75 -17.96 13.87
C GLU A 323 -47.45 -16.70 14.67
N SER A 324 -46.27 -16.10 14.45
CA SER A 324 -45.91 -14.82 15.06
C SER A 324 -46.59 -13.60 14.42
N ASP A 325 -47.48 -13.81 13.44
CA ASP A 325 -48.12 -12.78 12.60
C ASP A 325 -47.12 -11.86 11.88
N GLN A 326 -45.90 -12.37 11.67
CA GLN A 326 -44.78 -11.60 11.11
C GLN A 326 -44.72 -11.68 9.57
N THR A 327 -45.43 -12.63 8.96
CA THR A 327 -45.50 -12.84 7.50
C THR A 327 -46.84 -13.44 7.09
N SER A 328 -47.37 -13.05 5.93
CA SER A 328 -48.59 -13.65 5.38
C SER A 328 -48.27 -14.91 4.58
N TYR A 329 -49.17 -15.89 4.61
CA TYR A 329 -49.04 -17.12 3.84
C TYR A 329 -50.14 -17.23 2.77
N LYS A 330 -49.77 -17.63 1.55
CA LYS A 330 -50.72 -17.92 0.48
C LYS A 330 -50.38 -19.22 -0.22
N GLN A 331 -51.32 -20.15 -0.25
CA GLN A 331 -51.18 -21.36 -1.07
C GLN A 331 -51.38 -20.98 -2.55
N ILE A 332 -50.45 -21.36 -3.41
CA ILE A 332 -50.46 -21.00 -4.85
C ILE A 332 -50.78 -22.24 -5.69
N GLU A 333 -51.61 -22.07 -6.73
CA GLU A 333 -51.81 -23.05 -7.80
C GLU A 333 -51.55 -22.47 -9.21
N ALA A 334 -50.86 -21.33 -9.31
CA ALA A 334 -50.53 -20.67 -10.57
C ALA A 334 -49.62 -21.54 -11.46
N LYS A 335 -50.07 -21.81 -12.69
CA LYS A 335 -49.34 -22.64 -13.68
C LYS A 335 -48.96 -21.87 -14.94
N SER A 336 -49.70 -20.83 -15.30
CA SER A 336 -49.47 -20.02 -16.51
C SER A 336 -48.94 -18.62 -16.20
N THR A 337 -48.39 -17.95 -17.21
CA THR A 337 -47.94 -16.54 -17.17
C THR A 337 -49.07 -15.60 -16.73
N LYS A 338 -50.32 -15.87 -17.14
CA LYS A 338 -51.49 -15.07 -16.74
C LYS A 338 -51.83 -15.24 -15.27
N ASP A 339 -51.72 -16.46 -14.74
CA ASP A 339 -51.98 -16.74 -13.33
C ASP A 339 -50.95 -16.06 -12.43
N TRP A 340 -49.66 -16.12 -12.82
CA TRP A 340 -48.58 -15.44 -12.12
C TRP A 340 -48.72 -13.92 -12.20
N ALA A 341 -49.08 -13.35 -13.35
CA ALA A 341 -49.34 -11.92 -13.48
C ALA A 341 -50.50 -11.48 -12.57
N SER A 342 -51.62 -12.23 -12.56
CA SER A 342 -52.76 -11.94 -11.70
C SER A 342 -52.40 -12.02 -10.21
N LEU A 343 -51.61 -13.02 -9.82
CA LEU A 343 -51.13 -13.17 -8.45
C LEU A 343 -50.24 -12.00 -8.02
N LEU A 344 -49.24 -11.66 -8.84
CA LEU A 344 -48.30 -10.56 -8.56
C LEU A 344 -49.03 -9.21 -8.48
N SER A 345 -50.02 -8.98 -9.35
CA SER A 345 -50.86 -7.79 -9.27
C SER A 345 -51.76 -7.80 -8.03
N SER A 346 -52.33 -8.94 -7.64
CA SER A 346 -53.20 -9.03 -6.45
C SER A 346 -52.49 -8.77 -5.13
N LEU A 347 -51.18 -9.04 -5.09
CA LEU A 347 -50.33 -8.87 -3.91
C LEU A 347 -49.50 -7.58 -3.97
N GLU A 348 -49.69 -6.77 -5.03
CA GLU A 348 -48.89 -5.57 -5.32
C GLU A 348 -47.38 -5.84 -5.22
N THR A 349 -46.95 -7.01 -5.68
CA THR A 349 -45.60 -7.53 -5.46
C THR A 349 -44.57 -6.65 -6.15
N SER A 350 -43.60 -6.17 -5.38
CA SER A 350 -42.50 -5.34 -5.86
C SER A 350 -41.20 -6.14 -6.06
N ILE A 351 -41.05 -7.29 -5.39
CA ILE A 351 -39.85 -8.15 -5.47
C ILE A 351 -40.24 -9.61 -5.33
N VAL A 352 -39.58 -10.47 -6.09
CA VAL A 352 -39.78 -11.92 -6.02
C VAL A 352 -38.49 -12.64 -5.64
N CYS A 353 -38.60 -13.65 -4.78
CA CYS A 353 -37.53 -14.59 -4.44
C CYS A 353 -38.05 -16.02 -4.53
N VAL A 354 -37.41 -16.85 -5.36
CA VAL A 354 -37.79 -18.24 -5.58
C VAL A 354 -36.72 -19.15 -4.97
N THR A 355 -37.16 -20.11 -4.15
CA THR A 355 -36.28 -20.99 -3.37
C THR A 355 -36.60 -22.48 -3.53
N ASP A 356 -37.74 -22.82 -4.13
CA ASP A 356 -38.22 -24.17 -4.38
C ASP A 356 -37.56 -24.84 -5.61
N THR A 357 -36.47 -24.28 -6.14
CA THR A 357 -35.65 -24.86 -7.23
C THR A 357 -34.54 -25.79 -6.73
N MET A 358 -34.18 -25.66 -5.45
CA MET A 358 -33.09 -26.38 -4.80
C MET A 358 -33.24 -27.90 -4.86
N ILE A 359 -32.14 -28.59 -5.16
CA ILE A 359 -32.03 -30.05 -5.07
C ILE A 359 -32.33 -30.50 -3.62
N GLY A 360 -33.26 -31.44 -3.45
CA GLY A 360 -33.69 -31.94 -2.13
C GLY A 360 -34.85 -31.19 -1.48
N SER A 361 -35.43 -30.17 -2.15
CA SER A 361 -36.70 -29.58 -1.73
C SER A 361 -37.85 -30.57 -1.91
N GLN A 362 -38.74 -30.70 -0.91
CA GLN A 362 -39.89 -31.62 -0.95
C GLN A 362 -40.84 -31.33 -2.13
N SER A 363 -40.93 -30.07 -2.55
CA SER A 363 -41.72 -29.64 -3.70
C SER A 363 -40.83 -28.89 -4.70
N ARG A 364 -39.92 -29.61 -5.37
CA ARG A 364 -39.03 -29.00 -6.36
C ARG A 364 -39.80 -28.57 -7.61
N ARG A 365 -39.68 -27.29 -7.97
CA ARG A 365 -40.34 -26.72 -9.16
C ARG A 365 -39.62 -27.13 -10.45
N SER A 366 -40.37 -27.30 -11.54
CA SER A 366 -39.82 -27.64 -12.87
C SER A 366 -39.16 -26.44 -13.55
N ALA A 367 -38.18 -26.68 -14.44
CA ALA A 367 -37.49 -25.63 -15.20
C ALA A 367 -38.45 -24.78 -16.04
N ALA A 368 -39.48 -25.39 -16.64
CA ALA A 368 -40.50 -24.67 -17.40
C ALA A 368 -41.29 -23.67 -16.53
N SER A 369 -41.59 -24.03 -15.28
CA SER A 369 -42.27 -23.11 -14.35
C SER A 369 -41.34 -21.99 -13.90
N VAL A 370 -40.04 -22.25 -13.70
CA VAL A 370 -39.03 -21.22 -13.37
C VAL A 370 -38.94 -20.18 -14.49
N GLN A 371 -38.83 -20.62 -15.74
CA GLN A 371 -38.80 -19.75 -16.90
C GLN A 371 -40.09 -18.91 -17.01
N THR A 372 -41.25 -19.52 -16.77
CA THR A 372 -42.54 -18.81 -16.77
C THR A 372 -42.57 -17.67 -15.74
N ILE A 373 -42.08 -17.92 -14.52
CA ILE A 373 -42.03 -16.91 -13.45
C ILE A 373 -41.04 -15.79 -13.81
N TYR A 374 -39.88 -16.14 -14.35
CA TYR A 374 -38.87 -15.18 -14.81
C TYR A 374 -39.43 -14.26 -15.90
N GLU A 375 -40.00 -14.82 -16.96
CA GLU A 375 -40.61 -14.05 -18.06
C GLU A 375 -41.71 -13.12 -17.58
N THR A 376 -42.58 -13.61 -16.68
CA THR A 376 -43.63 -12.81 -16.04
C THR A 376 -43.02 -11.63 -15.28
N CYS A 377 -42.05 -11.87 -14.41
CA CYS A 377 -41.42 -10.81 -13.61
C CYS A 377 -40.66 -9.81 -14.49
N THR A 378 -39.95 -10.26 -15.51
CA THR A 378 -39.23 -9.38 -16.45
C THR A 378 -40.21 -8.50 -17.23
N SER A 379 -41.33 -9.06 -17.71
CA SER A 379 -42.36 -8.26 -18.42
C SER A 379 -42.98 -7.19 -17.53
N LEU A 380 -43.15 -7.46 -16.23
CA LEU A 380 -43.67 -6.54 -15.23
C LEU A 380 -42.60 -5.64 -14.61
N LYS A 381 -41.33 -5.80 -15.03
CA LYS A 381 -40.15 -5.09 -14.47
C LYS A 381 -39.96 -5.28 -12.96
N ILE A 382 -40.38 -6.44 -12.45
CA ILE A 382 -40.22 -6.83 -11.04
C ILE A 382 -38.86 -7.53 -10.88
N PRO A 383 -37.98 -7.07 -9.97
CA PRO A 383 -36.75 -7.77 -9.65
C PRO A 383 -37.01 -9.18 -9.10
N ILE A 384 -36.32 -10.17 -9.65
CA ILE A 384 -36.44 -11.57 -9.27
C ILE A 384 -35.09 -12.19 -8.94
N ASN A 385 -35.05 -12.95 -7.85
CA ASN A 385 -33.95 -13.84 -7.53
C ASN A 385 -34.45 -15.27 -7.52
N ILE A 386 -33.74 -16.15 -8.21
CA ILE A 386 -34.01 -17.58 -8.23
C ILE A 386 -32.77 -18.25 -7.64
N SER A 387 -32.97 -18.92 -6.51
CA SER A 387 -31.92 -19.71 -5.85
C SER A 387 -31.36 -20.72 -6.84
N ASP A 388 -30.08 -21.09 -6.71
CA ASP A 388 -29.34 -22.04 -7.57
C ASP A 388 -29.38 -21.85 -9.10
N GLN A 389 -30.08 -20.85 -9.63
CA GLN A 389 -30.18 -20.55 -11.06
C GLN A 389 -29.93 -19.06 -11.33
N PRO A 390 -28.65 -18.63 -11.32
CA PRO A 390 -28.29 -17.21 -11.50
C PRO A 390 -28.68 -16.65 -12.87
N ILE A 391 -28.82 -17.51 -13.90
CA ILE A 391 -29.23 -17.11 -15.26
C ILE A 391 -30.64 -16.49 -15.25
N TYR A 392 -31.53 -16.98 -14.39
CA TYR A 392 -32.91 -16.48 -14.25
C TYR A 392 -33.05 -15.48 -13.09
N SER A 393 -31.97 -14.80 -12.70
CA SER A 393 -31.96 -13.83 -11.62
C SER A 393 -31.57 -12.44 -12.11
N THR A 394 -32.34 -11.42 -11.74
CA THR A 394 -31.99 -10.01 -12.00
C THR A 394 -31.20 -9.40 -10.84
N TYR A 395 -31.21 -10.03 -9.66
CA TYR A 395 -30.37 -9.67 -8.52
C TYR A 395 -29.88 -10.91 -7.77
N THR A 396 -28.80 -10.77 -7.00
CA THR A 396 -28.22 -11.86 -6.21
C THR A 396 -27.97 -11.43 -4.78
N PHE A 397 -28.06 -12.38 -3.84
CA PHE A 397 -27.75 -12.13 -2.43
C PHE A 397 -26.24 -12.31 -2.19
N PRO A 398 -25.53 -11.28 -1.69
CA PRO A 398 -24.15 -11.44 -1.25
C PRO A 398 -24.08 -12.20 0.08
N SER A 399 -22.87 -12.63 0.45
CA SER A 399 -22.56 -13.10 1.79
C SER A 399 -22.51 -11.89 2.73
N ILE A 400 -23.55 -11.71 3.54
CA ILE A 400 -23.70 -10.55 4.43
C ILE A 400 -23.31 -10.93 5.87
N HIS A 401 -22.69 -9.99 6.58
CA HIS A 401 -22.55 -9.99 8.03
C HIS A 401 -23.02 -8.64 8.56
N ARG A 402 -23.90 -8.69 9.55
CA ARG A 402 -24.40 -7.52 10.26
C ARG A 402 -23.80 -7.51 11.66
N PHE A 403 -23.16 -6.40 12.02
CA PHE A 403 -22.52 -6.26 13.31
C PHE A 403 -23.56 -6.03 14.40
N ILE A 404 -23.16 -6.24 15.67
CA ILE A 404 -24.01 -6.00 16.84
C ILE A 404 -23.74 -4.59 17.36
N GLY A 405 -24.80 -3.84 17.67
CA GLY A 405 -24.76 -2.50 18.26
C GLY A 405 -24.60 -2.53 19.78
N GLN A 406 -24.80 -1.38 20.44
CA GLN A 406 -24.58 -1.23 21.90
C GLN A 406 -25.47 -2.15 22.77
N ASN A 407 -26.71 -2.42 22.36
CA ASN A 407 -27.71 -3.10 23.19
C ASN A 407 -28.01 -4.55 22.76
N GLY A 408 -27.14 -5.17 21.96
CA GLY A 408 -27.42 -6.48 21.36
C GLY A 408 -28.26 -6.42 20.09
N GLU A 409 -28.81 -5.25 19.76
CA GLU A 409 -29.54 -5.01 18.51
C GLU A 409 -28.62 -5.03 17.27
N PRO A 410 -29.12 -5.40 16.09
CA PRO A 410 -28.35 -5.33 14.85
C PRO A 410 -27.92 -3.88 14.53
N SER A 411 -26.62 -3.66 14.43
CA SER A 411 -26.03 -2.36 14.07
C SER A 411 -26.40 -1.93 12.65
N ASN A 412 -26.24 -0.63 12.37
CA ASN A 412 -26.30 -0.09 11.01
C ASN A 412 -25.09 -0.48 10.16
N LEU A 413 -24.02 -0.99 10.77
CA LEU A 413 -22.86 -1.49 10.04
C LEU A 413 -23.11 -2.88 9.47
N GLN A 414 -22.90 -3.00 8.15
CA GLN A 414 -23.01 -4.27 7.42
C GLN A 414 -21.83 -4.42 6.46
N VAL A 415 -21.39 -5.66 6.27
CA VAL A 415 -20.39 -6.03 5.26
C VAL A 415 -21.01 -7.08 4.34
N ALA A 416 -20.94 -6.83 3.04
CA ALA A 416 -21.44 -7.72 1.99
C ALA A 416 -20.28 -8.14 1.07
N VAL A 417 -20.13 -9.44 0.84
CA VAL A 417 -19.12 -10.02 -0.07
C VAL A 417 -19.82 -10.81 -1.16
N THR A 418 -19.55 -10.47 -2.43
CA THR A 418 -20.01 -11.23 -3.60
C THR A 418 -18.81 -11.64 -4.46
N THR A 419 -18.91 -12.81 -5.08
CA THR A 419 -17.95 -13.31 -6.08
C THR A 419 -18.61 -13.44 -7.45
N ASN A 420 -19.68 -12.66 -7.71
CA ASN A 420 -20.48 -12.71 -8.95
C ASN A 420 -20.90 -14.15 -9.34
N GLY A 421 -21.31 -14.94 -8.35
CA GLY A 421 -21.75 -16.33 -8.56
C GLY A 421 -20.64 -17.37 -8.68
N GLN A 422 -19.36 -16.98 -8.83
CA GLN A 422 -18.25 -17.91 -9.10
C GLN A 422 -17.71 -18.69 -7.89
N GLY A 423 -18.19 -18.42 -6.66
CA GLY A 423 -17.54 -18.93 -5.46
C GLY A 423 -18.27 -18.61 -4.15
N CYS A 424 -19.48 -19.12 -3.97
CA CYS A 424 -20.32 -18.83 -2.79
C CYS A 424 -19.63 -19.18 -1.44
N ARG A 425 -18.91 -20.31 -1.37
CA ARG A 425 -18.15 -20.72 -0.16
C ARG A 425 -16.94 -19.80 0.09
N LEU A 426 -16.30 -19.33 -0.97
CA LEU A 426 -15.18 -18.39 -0.89
C LEU A 426 -15.64 -17.02 -0.39
N ALA A 427 -16.78 -16.52 -0.89
CA ALA A 427 -17.42 -15.30 -0.37
C ALA A 427 -17.69 -15.40 1.15
N GLY A 428 -18.13 -16.58 1.62
CA GLY A 428 -18.30 -16.87 3.04
C GLY A 428 -16.99 -16.85 3.85
N ARG A 429 -15.87 -17.34 3.29
CA ARG A 429 -14.55 -17.31 3.93
C ARG A 429 -13.98 -15.88 3.99
N ILE A 430 -14.02 -15.15 2.88
CA ILE A 430 -13.55 -13.75 2.81
C ILE A 430 -14.30 -12.89 3.83
N LYS A 431 -15.63 -13.04 3.91
CA LYS A 431 -16.43 -12.35 4.92
C LYS A 431 -15.93 -12.62 6.34
N ARG A 432 -15.66 -13.88 6.70
CA ARG A 432 -15.17 -14.23 8.04
C ARG A 432 -13.81 -13.60 8.35
N GLU A 433 -12.92 -13.54 7.37
CA GLU A 433 -11.61 -12.90 7.51
C GLU A 433 -11.72 -11.37 7.69
N ILE A 434 -12.66 -10.73 7.00
CA ILE A 434 -12.94 -9.29 7.20
C ILE A 434 -13.49 -9.06 8.61
N VAL A 435 -14.47 -9.87 9.02
CA VAL A 435 -15.12 -9.73 10.33
C VAL A 435 -14.15 -9.99 11.49
N SER A 436 -13.23 -10.95 11.37
CA SER A 436 -12.28 -11.28 12.43
C SER A 436 -11.21 -10.20 12.67
N ARG A 437 -10.94 -9.35 11.67
CA ARG A 437 -9.97 -8.26 11.76
C ARG A 437 -10.55 -6.95 12.29
N LEU A 438 -11.88 -6.81 12.31
CA LEU A 438 -12.55 -5.62 12.82
C LEU A 438 -12.78 -5.75 14.34
N PRO A 439 -12.67 -4.66 15.12
CA PRO A 439 -12.99 -4.67 16.55
C PRO A 439 -14.41 -5.16 16.82
N SER A 440 -14.60 -5.94 17.89
CA SER A 440 -15.92 -6.53 18.22
C SER A 440 -17.01 -5.50 18.52
N ASN A 441 -16.64 -4.30 18.93
CA ASN A 441 -17.53 -3.18 19.27
C ASN A 441 -17.67 -2.14 18.15
N ILE A 442 -17.21 -2.43 16.94
CA ILE A 442 -17.26 -1.49 15.82
C ILE A 442 -18.70 -1.10 15.43
N GLY A 443 -19.67 -2.02 15.57
CA GLY A 443 -21.08 -1.73 15.31
C GLY A 443 -21.60 -0.60 16.22
N ALA A 444 -21.37 -0.73 17.53
CA ALA A 444 -21.69 0.30 18.51
C ALA A 444 -21.07 1.66 18.19
N ALA A 445 -19.81 1.68 17.71
CA ALA A 445 -19.14 2.92 17.31
C ALA A 445 -19.85 3.62 16.14
N VAL A 446 -20.23 2.87 15.10
CA VAL A 446 -20.94 3.40 13.93
C VAL A 446 -22.32 3.94 14.32
N ASP A 447 -23.05 3.21 15.17
CA ASP A 447 -24.38 3.63 15.63
C ASP A 447 -24.31 4.94 16.45
N ASN A 448 -23.31 5.08 17.32
CA ASN A 448 -23.11 6.30 18.10
C ASN A 448 -22.74 7.52 17.26
N VAL A 449 -21.90 7.34 16.23
CA VAL A 449 -21.61 8.42 15.27
C VAL A 449 -22.88 8.78 14.48
N GLY A 450 -23.71 7.81 14.12
CA GLY A 450 -25.02 8.05 13.51
C GLY A 450 -25.93 8.89 14.41
N LYS A 451 -26.05 8.54 15.69
CA LYS A 451 -26.80 9.31 16.70
C LYS A 451 -26.24 10.73 16.86
N LEU A 452 -24.93 10.90 16.95
CA LEU A 452 -24.26 12.20 17.00
C LEU A 452 -24.63 13.07 15.81
N ARG A 453 -24.58 12.50 14.61
CA ARG A 453 -24.92 13.20 13.37
C ARG A 453 -26.39 13.63 13.34
N ALA A 454 -27.29 12.76 13.78
CA ALA A 454 -28.71 13.08 13.89
C ALA A 454 -28.95 14.21 14.89
N LYS A 455 -28.36 14.13 16.09
CA LYS A 455 -28.45 15.18 17.11
C LYS A 455 -27.82 16.51 16.67
N ALA A 456 -26.70 16.47 15.94
CA ALA A 456 -26.06 17.65 15.37
C ALA A 456 -26.95 18.33 14.32
N LYS A 457 -27.81 17.57 13.63
CA LYS A 457 -28.77 18.08 12.65
C LYS A 457 -30.09 18.52 13.28
N ALA A 458 -30.49 17.98 14.44
CA ALA A 458 -31.73 18.36 15.09
C ALA A 458 -31.66 19.82 15.58
N THR A 459 -32.53 20.65 14.99
CA THR A 459 -32.92 21.98 15.48
C THR A 459 -34.20 21.80 16.29
N LYS A 460 -34.47 22.64 17.31
CA LYS A 460 -35.77 22.63 17.98
C LYS A 460 -36.85 23.06 16.98
N LEU A 461 -37.45 22.10 16.29
CA LEU A 461 -38.70 22.27 15.56
C LEU A 461 -39.80 21.60 16.39
N SER A 462 -40.93 22.29 16.49
CA SER A 462 -42.13 21.94 17.26
C SER A 462 -42.58 20.49 17.06
N GLU A 463 -43.22 19.94 18.08
CA GLU A 463 -43.72 18.55 18.20
C GLU A 463 -44.70 18.09 17.08
N GLU A 464 -45.04 18.95 16.12
CA GLU A 464 -45.94 18.60 15.00
C GLU A 464 -45.23 18.05 13.75
N GLU A 465 -43.90 18.15 13.62
CA GLU A 465 -43.15 17.68 12.42
C GLU A 465 -42.33 16.40 12.64
N THR A 466 -42.78 15.50 13.51
CA THR A 466 -42.07 14.22 13.79
C THR A 466 -42.22 13.17 12.67
N GLN A 467 -42.76 13.53 11.50
CA GLN A 467 -43.00 12.57 10.40
C GLN A 467 -42.15 12.76 9.14
N ALA A 468 -41.22 13.72 9.06
CA ALA A 468 -40.49 13.95 7.81
C ALA A 468 -39.05 14.42 7.99
N TYR A 469 -38.16 13.56 8.50
CA TYR A 469 -36.71 13.75 8.31
C TYR A 469 -35.99 12.42 8.06
N GLU A 470 -36.38 11.70 7.00
CA GLU A 470 -35.48 10.75 6.34
C GLU A 470 -34.44 11.58 5.54
N ILE A 471 -33.28 11.85 6.14
CA ILE A 471 -32.13 12.40 5.41
C ILE A 471 -31.80 11.42 4.26
N PRO A 472 -31.72 11.87 2.99
CA PRO A 472 -31.38 10.98 1.89
C PRO A 472 -30.04 10.29 2.17
N LEU A 473 -30.03 8.97 2.09
CA LEU A 473 -28.90 8.10 2.45
C LEU A 473 -27.59 8.41 1.69
N ASN A 474 -27.67 9.24 0.64
CA ASN A 474 -26.59 9.67 -0.25
C ASN A 474 -26.57 11.19 -0.48
N SER A 475 -27.08 12.02 0.44
CA SER A 475 -26.83 13.46 0.33
C SER A 475 -25.31 13.66 0.24
N PRO A 476 -24.77 14.29 -0.82
CA PRO A 476 -23.36 14.61 -0.89
C PRO A 476 -23.00 15.27 0.43
N VAL A 477 -21.96 14.79 1.10
CA VAL A 477 -21.33 15.63 2.09
C VAL A 477 -20.90 16.83 1.28
N GLU A 478 -21.52 18.00 1.49
CA GLU A 478 -20.91 19.24 1.04
C GLU A 478 -19.50 19.16 1.58
N GLN A 479 -18.52 19.06 0.67
CA GLN A 479 -17.13 19.24 1.02
C GLN A 479 -17.05 20.69 1.49
N LEU A 480 -17.36 20.89 2.77
CA LEU A 480 -17.04 22.09 3.52
C LEU A 480 -15.57 22.26 3.26
N HIS A 481 -15.24 23.25 2.42
CA HIS A 481 -13.90 23.49 1.94
C HIS A 481 -12.94 23.36 3.11
N THR A 482 -12.27 22.22 3.22
CA THR A 482 -11.06 22.11 4.02
C THR A 482 -10.12 23.08 3.33
N PRO A 483 -9.68 24.15 4.00
CA PRO A 483 -8.58 24.92 3.47
C PRO A 483 -7.46 23.91 3.25
N SER A 484 -6.99 23.84 2.01
CA SER A 484 -5.81 23.06 1.67
C SER A 484 -4.71 23.40 2.68
N LEU A 485 -4.23 22.37 3.39
CA LEU A 485 -3.15 22.42 4.38
C LEU A 485 -1.78 22.68 3.70
N SER A 486 -1.73 23.60 2.74
CA SER A 486 -0.53 24.01 1.99
C SER A 486 -0.14 25.47 2.22
N ARG A 487 -0.74 26.16 3.20
CA ARG A 487 -0.27 27.46 3.68
C ARG A 487 -0.46 27.65 5.19
N VAL A 488 0.40 27.05 6.00
CA VAL A 488 0.85 27.65 7.27
C VAL A 488 2.31 27.26 7.48
N GLY A 489 3.20 28.08 6.95
CA GLY A 489 4.61 28.11 7.33
C GLY A 489 4.83 29.33 8.21
N SER A 490 4.60 29.18 9.52
CA SER A 490 5.17 29.99 10.59
C SER A 490 4.53 29.52 11.89
N SER A 491 5.37 29.15 12.85
CA SER A 491 5.02 28.96 14.24
C SER A 491 4.29 30.19 14.77
N ASP A 492 2.96 30.10 14.90
CA ASP A 492 2.17 30.87 15.86
C ASP A 492 0.73 30.32 15.89
N LYS A 493 0.27 29.97 17.09
CA LYS A 493 -1.14 29.80 17.50
C LYS A 493 -2.03 28.99 16.55
N LEU A 494 -2.34 27.75 16.94
CA LEU A 494 -3.60 27.11 16.56
C LEU A 494 -4.74 27.95 17.14
N LEU A 495 -5.15 28.96 16.38
CA LEU A 495 -6.37 29.73 16.59
C LEU A 495 -7.54 28.76 16.49
N PHE A 496 -8.09 28.41 17.65
CA PHE A 496 -9.54 28.50 17.82
C PHE A 496 -9.99 29.85 17.23
N PRO A 497 -11.06 29.91 16.43
CA PRO A 497 -11.52 31.19 15.93
C PRO A 497 -11.80 32.09 17.13
N HIS A 498 -11.00 33.14 17.30
CA HIS A 498 -11.33 34.25 18.17
C HIS A 498 -12.61 34.85 17.61
N VAL A 499 -13.74 34.57 18.26
CA VAL A 499 -14.96 35.36 18.08
C VAL A 499 -14.73 36.65 18.87
N THR A 500 -14.65 37.76 18.15
CA THR A 500 -14.80 39.10 18.72
C THR A 500 -16.12 39.18 19.45
N GLU A 501 -16.09 39.73 20.67
CA GLU A 501 -17.28 39.97 21.50
C GLU A 501 -18.37 40.69 20.70
N GLY A 502 -19.46 39.96 20.45
CA GLY A 502 -20.67 40.49 19.84
C GLY A 502 -21.30 39.48 18.90
N GLU A 503 -22.08 38.52 19.42
CA GLU A 503 -22.98 37.73 18.57
C GLU A 503 -24.07 37.02 19.39
N SER A 504 -24.98 37.82 19.94
CA SER A 504 -26.36 37.40 20.19
C SER A 504 -27.15 37.34 18.87
N GLY A 505 -26.67 36.58 17.87
CA GLY A 505 -27.22 36.63 16.51
C GLY A 505 -26.68 35.63 15.48
N LEU A 506 -26.07 34.52 15.88
CA LEU A 506 -25.68 33.46 14.93
C LEU A 506 -26.92 32.70 14.43
N SER A 507 -27.09 32.62 13.10
CA SER A 507 -28.16 31.84 12.47
C SER A 507 -28.12 30.37 12.90
N GLU A 508 -29.28 29.75 13.11
CA GLU A 508 -29.37 28.33 13.49
C GLU A 508 -28.65 27.40 12.49
N GLU A 509 -28.60 27.79 11.22
CA GLU A 509 -27.89 27.08 10.15
C GLU A 509 -26.37 27.05 10.40
N GLU A 510 -25.79 28.15 10.87
CA GLU A 510 -24.35 28.22 11.17
C GLU A 510 -23.98 27.39 12.40
N GLN A 511 -24.89 27.32 13.38
CA GLN A 511 -24.72 26.46 14.56
C GLN A 511 -24.80 24.97 14.17
N GLN A 512 -25.72 24.61 13.27
CA GLN A 512 -25.87 23.25 12.76
C GLN A 512 -24.63 22.81 11.93
N LEU A 513 -24.13 23.67 11.03
CA LEU A 513 -22.92 23.39 10.25
C LEU A 513 -21.69 23.18 11.14
N ARG A 514 -21.56 23.93 12.24
CA ARG A 514 -20.47 23.75 13.21
C ARG A 514 -20.58 22.44 13.98
N ARG A 515 -21.78 22.07 14.47
CA ARG A 515 -22.02 20.75 15.10
C ARG A 515 -21.68 19.60 14.14
N MET A 516 -22.06 19.73 12.87
CA MET A 516 -21.76 18.74 11.83
C MET A 516 -20.26 18.56 11.56
N ARG A 517 -19.47 19.65 11.56
CA ARG A 517 -17.99 19.57 11.45
C ARG A 517 -17.37 18.86 12.65
N TRP A 518 -17.91 19.07 13.84
CA TRP A 518 -17.41 18.42 15.05
C TRP A 518 -17.63 16.91 15.03
N VAL A 519 -18.83 16.47 14.61
CA VAL A 519 -19.12 15.03 14.44
C VAL A 519 -18.16 14.38 13.44
N GLN A 520 -17.82 15.09 12.34
CA GLN A 520 -16.82 14.61 11.38
C GLN A 520 -15.43 14.43 12.03
N GLN A 521 -14.95 15.43 12.77
CA GLN A 521 -13.66 15.34 13.47
C GLN A 521 -13.64 14.21 14.50
N MET A 522 -14.72 14.03 15.26
CA MET A 522 -14.82 12.92 16.21
C MET A 522 -14.75 11.57 15.49
N SER A 523 -15.45 11.41 14.36
CA SER A 523 -15.43 10.16 13.59
C SER A 523 -14.06 9.82 12.99
N GLU A 524 -13.22 10.83 12.74
CA GLU A 524 -11.89 10.66 12.13
C GLU A 524 -10.78 10.42 13.17
N TYR A 525 -10.88 11.06 14.34
CA TYR A 525 -9.78 11.07 15.32
C TYR A 525 -10.01 10.23 16.58
N TYR A 526 -11.25 9.81 16.88
CA TYR A 526 -11.52 8.95 18.04
C TYR A 526 -11.33 7.48 17.68
N SER A 527 -10.77 6.69 18.61
CA SER A 527 -10.70 5.23 18.43
C SER A 527 -12.10 4.61 18.43
N PHE A 528 -12.26 3.47 17.75
CA PHE A 528 -13.52 2.72 17.72
C PHE A 528 -14.01 2.36 19.13
N GLU A 529 -13.10 2.05 20.06
CA GLU A 529 -13.46 1.77 21.45
C GLU A 529 -14.05 2.97 22.18
N ASN A 530 -13.48 4.16 21.97
CA ASN A 530 -13.99 5.38 22.58
C ASN A 530 -15.35 5.74 21.98
N LEU A 531 -15.48 5.66 20.65
CA LEU A 531 -16.74 5.91 19.96
C LEU A 531 -17.83 4.93 20.41
N ALA A 532 -17.51 3.66 20.60
CA ALA A 532 -18.44 2.64 21.06
C ALA A 532 -18.90 2.84 22.52
N ARG A 533 -18.08 3.49 23.37
CA ARG A 533 -18.37 3.73 24.79
C ARG A 533 -19.23 4.96 25.06
N LEU A 534 -19.37 5.86 24.09
CA LEU A 534 -20.14 7.09 24.25
C LEU A 534 -21.59 6.77 24.66
N LYS A 535 -22.02 7.34 25.79
CA LYS A 535 -23.41 7.29 26.27
C LYS A 535 -24.19 8.51 25.78
N GLU A 536 -25.52 8.43 25.81
CA GLU A 536 -26.39 9.51 25.28
C GLU A 536 -26.16 10.86 25.98
N ASP A 537 -25.90 10.86 27.30
CA ASP A 537 -25.59 12.08 28.08
C ASP A 537 -24.22 12.68 27.71
N GLU A 538 -23.22 11.83 27.42
CA GLU A 538 -21.90 12.25 26.95
C GLU A 538 -21.95 12.74 25.50
N LEU A 539 -22.89 12.21 24.70
CA LEU A 539 -23.20 12.65 23.35
C LEU A 539 -23.73 14.09 23.36
N ASP A 540 -24.65 14.37 24.29
CA ASP A 540 -25.23 15.70 24.47
C ASP A 540 -24.21 16.67 25.07
N GLN A 541 -23.39 16.23 26.03
CA GLN A 541 -22.26 17.03 26.51
C GLN A 541 -21.19 17.26 25.43
N ALA A 542 -20.88 16.30 24.57
CA ALA A 542 -19.91 16.50 23.48
C ALA A 542 -20.38 17.56 22.47
N LEU A 543 -21.70 17.71 22.29
CA LEU A 543 -22.32 18.76 21.49
C LEU A 543 -22.51 20.08 22.27
N ALA A 544 -22.76 20.02 23.59
CA ALA A 544 -23.07 21.17 24.45
C ALA A 544 -21.84 21.84 25.10
N THR A 545 -20.76 21.08 25.38
CA THR A 545 -19.47 21.61 25.92
C THR A 545 -18.89 22.69 25.00
N TRP A 546 -19.33 22.71 23.73
CA TRP A 546 -18.93 23.73 22.77
C TRP A 546 -19.90 24.93 22.67
N SER A 547 -21.11 24.87 23.25
CA SER A 547 -21.97 26.06 23.43
C SER A 547 -21.57 26.93 24.63
N LEU A 548 -20.79 26.39 25.57
CA LEU A 548 -20.52 27.05 26.87
C LEU A 548 -19.05 27.37 27.15
N THR A 549 -18.10 27.05 26.27
CA THR A 549 -16.71 27.48 26.42
C THR A 549 -16.50 28.93 25.97
N SER A 550 -17.27 29.85 26.52
CA SER A 550 -17.00 31.29 26.52
C SER A 550 -17.75 32.02 27.65
N SER A 551 -17.52 31.66 28.91
CA SER A 551 -17.51 32.61 30.06
C SER A 551 -17.11 31.90 31.35
N SER A 552 -16.32 32.60 32.16
CA SER A 552 -15.54 32.12 33.30
C SER A 552 -16.36 31.63 34.50
N ALA A 553 -15.99 30.47 35.07
CA ALA A 553 -15.62 30.27 36.49
C ALA A 553 -15.74 28.79 36.91
N SER A 554 -14.74 28.34 37.67
CA SER A 554 -14.84 27.38 38.78
C SER A 554 -16.16 26.61 38.95
N ASN A 555 -16.16 25.30 38.67
CA ASN A 555 -16.44 24.27 39.67
C ASN A 555 -16.35 22.87 39.04
N GLU A 556 -15.66 21.99 39.77
CA GLU A 556 -15.51 20.58 39.47
C GLU A 556 -16.87 19.84 39.37
N VAL A 557 -16.99 18.90 38.43
CA VAL A 557 -17.47 17.56 38.81
C VAL A 557 -16.27 16.64 38.76
N SER A 558 -15.70 16.46 39.94
CA SER A 558 -14.56 15.63 40.27
C SER A 558 -15.07 14.19 40.42
N LEU A 559 -14.71 13.27 39.51
CA LEU A 559 -14.54 11.86 39.90
C LEU A 559 -13.11 11.72 40.39
N ARG A 560 -12.99 12.02 41.67
CA ARG A 560 -11.76 11.96 42.46
C ARG A 560 -11.23 10.53 42.49
N HIS A 561 -9.96 10.37 42.17
CA HIS A 561 -8.99 9.99 43.18
C HIS A 561 -7.61 10.59 42.83
N HIS A 562 -7.24 11.59 43.64
CA HIS A 562 -5.90 12.01 44.10
C HIS A 562 -4.70 11.68 43.20
N ASP A 563 -3.88 12.63 42.72
CA ASP A 563 -3.27 13.75 43.45
C ASP A 563 -2.79 14.86 42.48
N ASN A 564 -2.59 16.07 43.01
CA ASN A 564 -2.55 17.39 42.38
C ASN A 564 -1.47 17.67 41.30
N GLY A 565 -1.85 18.50 40.29
CA GLY A 565 -0.89 19.37 39.59
C GLY A 565 -1.24 19.79 38.14
N VAL A 566 -1.87 20.96 37.97
CA VAL A 566 -1.88 21.90 36.81
C VAL A 566 -2.19 21.33 35.41
N GLY A 567 -3.22 21.87 34.75
CA GLY A 567 -3.67 21.51 33.39
C GLY A 567 -2.53 21.31 32.38
N ARG A 568 -2.30 20.04 32.01
CA ARG A 568 -1.23 19.63 31.09
C ARG A 568 -1.84 19.40 29.71
N LEU A 569 -1.37 20.15 28.70
CA LEU A 569 -1.43 19.72 27.29
C LEU A 569 -1.17 18.21 27.23
N LYS A 570 -2.01 17.43 26.52
CA LYS A 570 -1.84 15.97 26.39
C LYS A 570 -0.40 15.71 25.97
N LYS A 571 0.42 15.24 26.91
CA LYS A 571 1.84 15.01 26.68
C LYS A 571 1.98 13.93 25.62
N GLY A 572 2.85 14.18 24.65
CA GLY A 572 3.26 13.17 23.68
C GLY A 572 3.97 12.01 24.37
N LYS A 573 4.25 10.96 23.62
CA LYS A 573 4.88 9.74 24.13
C LYS A 573 6.21 9.51 23.42
N ILE A 574 7.19 9.01 24.15
CA ILE A 574 8.48 8.60 23.61
C ILE A 574 8.57 7.08 23.69
N LEU A 575 8.78 6.44 22.54
CA LEU A 575 8.97 5.00 22.40
C LEU A 575 10.42 4.74 21.99
N LEU A 576 11.19 4.09 22.86
CA LEU A 576 12.57 3.72 22.59
C LEU A 576 12.61 2.28 22.09
N ILE A 577 12.85 2.06 20.80
CA ILE A 577 12.63 0.75 20.19
C ILE A 577 13.92 0.17 19.59
N GLY A 578 14.13 -1.13 19.78
CA GLY A 578 15.20 -1.88 19.13
C GLY A 578 14.79 -2.40 17.75
N SER A 579 15.61 -2.16 16.72
CA SER A 579 15.35 -2.64 15.36
C SER A 579 15.75 -4.11 15.14
N GLY A 580 16.43 -4.72 16.10
CA GLY A 580 17.13 -5.99 15.85
C GLY A 580 18.44 -5.80 15.07
N PRO A 581 19.12 -6.91 14.70
CA PRO A 581 20.45 -6.87 14.07
C PRO A 581 20.43 -6.29 12.65
N GLY A 582 19.33 -6.48 11.91
CA GLY A 582 19.15 -5.83 10.61
C GLY A 582 17.95 -6.27 9.77
N HIS A 583 17.62 -7.55 9.71
CA HIS A 583 16.50 -8.02 8.89
C HIS A 583 15.12 -7.60 9.44
N PRO A 584 14.18 -7.11 8.60
CA PRO A 584 12.80 -6.78 8.99
C PRO A 584 12.06 -7.88 9.77
N GLY A 585 12.21 -9.13 9.35
CA GLY A 585 11.61 -10.30 10.03
C GLY A 585 12.09 -10.53 11.47
N LEU A 586 13.17 -9.86 11.91
CA LEU A 586 13.66 -9.91 13.30
C LEU A 586 13.19 -8.72 14.16
N LEU A 587 12.34 -7.84 13.62
CA LEU A 587 11.62 -6.86 14.42
C LEU A 587 10.63 -7.56 15.34
N THR A 588 10.54 -7.08 16.57
CA THR A 588 9.43 -7.49 17.44
C THR A 588 8.12 -6.94 16.91
N VAL A 589 7.02 -7.66 17.12
CA VAL A 589 5.67 -7.22 16.71
C VAL A 589 5.36 -5.83 17.28
N ALA A 590 5.79 -5.56 18.53
CA ALA A 590 5.64 -4.27 19.18
C ALA A 590 6.46 -3.16 18.50
N ALA A 591 7.72 -3.44 18.11
CA ALA A 591 8.55 -2.47 17.38
C ALA A 591 7.97 -2.17 15.99
N HIS A 592 7.50 -3.19 15.26
CA HIS A 592 6.83 -3.01 13.98
C HIS A 592 5.57 -2.13 14.10
N HIS A 593 4.73 -2.37 15.11
CA HIS A 593 3.55 -1.54 15.38
C HIS A 593 3.93 -0.09 15.77
N ALA A 594 4.97 0.09 16.59
CA ALA A 594 5.47 1.41 16.96
C ALA A 594 5.94 2.20 15.73
N LEU A 595 6.67 1.57 14.80
CA LEU A 595 7.12 2.20 13.55
C LEU A 595 5.95 2.68 12.67
N LYS A 596 4.82 1.96 12.66
CA LYS A 596 3.64 2.30 11.85
C LYS A 596 2.76 3.39 12.46
N THR A 597 2.84 3.58 13.79
CA THR A 597 1.99 4.52 14.53
C THR A 597 2.70 5.81 14.93
N ALA A 598 4.02 5.87 14.77
CA ALA A 598 4.83 7.04 15.07
C ALA A 598 4.45 8.23 14.18
N THR A 599 4.50 9.43 14.75
CA THR A 599 4.40 10.69 13.99
C THR A 599 5.78 11.28 13.69
N LEU A 600 6.77 10.96 14.53
CA LEU A 600 8.17 11.33 14.38
C LEU A 600 9.04 10.10 14.67
N ILE A 601 9.92 9.73 13.75
CA ILE A 601 10.92 8.67 13.93
C ILE A 601 12.32 9.28 13.91
N LEU A 602 13.07 8.98 14.95
CA LEU A 602 14.44 9.41 15.18
C LEU A 602 15.34 8.17 15.11
N SER A 603 15.98 7.95 13.97
CA SER A 603 16.80 6.75 13.70
C SER A 603 18.30 7.01 13.81
N ASP A 604 19.03 6.00 14.28
CA ASP A 604 20.49 5.96 14.11
C ASP A 604 20.88 5.66 12.66
N LYS A 605 22.08 6.11 12.26
CA LYS A 605 22.67 5.82 10.93
C LYS A 605 22.91 4.31 10.69
N LEU A 606 23.10 3.54 11.76
CA LEU A 606 23.41 2.11 11.67
C LEU A 606 22.17 1.23 11.43
N VAL A 607 20.96 1.79 11.54
CA VAL A 607 19.73 1.06 11.24
C VAL A 607 19.67 0.75 9.74
N PRO A 608 19.51 -0.52 9.33
CA PRO A 608 19.51 -0.88 7.92
C PRO A 608 18.35 -0.28 7.13
N SER A 609 18.59 -0.03 5.84
CA SER A 609 17.63 0.55 4.89
C SER A 609 16.33 -0.21 4.81
N GLU A 610 16.38 -1.53 4.96
CA GLU A 610 15.25 -2.45 4.90
C GLU A 610 14.28 -2.19 6.06
N ILE A 611 14.80 -1.86 7.25
CA ILE A 611 13.97 -1.45 8.39
C ILE A 611 13.36 -0.06 8.14
N LEU A 612 14.16 0.87 7.60
CA LEU A 612 13.69 2.22 7.30
C LEU A 612 12.60 2.23 6.22
N ALA A 613 12.63 1.28 5.28
CA ALA A 613 11.62 1.10 4.24
C ALA A 613 10.23 0.72 4.80
N LEU A 614 10.15 0.21 6.03
CA LEU A 614 8.88 -0.11 6.69
C LEU A 614 8.15 1.16 7.18
N ILE A 615 8.85 2.28 7.29
CA ILE A 615 8.31 3.53 7.81
C ILE A 615 7.29 4.10 6.81
N PRO A 616 6.06 4.46 7.25
CA PRO A 616 5.10 5.10 6.37
C PRO A 616 5.63 6.41 5.80
N GLN A 617 5.42 6.68 4.51
CA GLN A 617 5.88 7.92 3.86
C GLN A 617 5.30 9.20 4.48
N SER A 618 4.17 9.10 5.19
CA SER A 618 3.55 10.20 5.94
C SER A 618 4.27 10.53 7.26
N THR A 619 5.20 9.67 7.71
CA THR A 619 5.88 9.81 9.00
C THR A 619 7.18 10.61 8.83
N LYS A 620 7.43 11.59 9.70
CA LYS A 620 8.67 12.36 9.67
C LYS A 620 9.82 11.47 10.14
N LEU A 621 10.81 11.23 9.27
CA LEU A 621 12.03 10.50 9.61
C LEU A 621 13.21 11.47 9.73
N HIS A 622 13.90 11.43 10.87
CA HIS A 622 15.17 12.10 11.08
C HIS A 622 16.25 11.06 11.37
N ILE A 623 17.34 11.09 10.60
CA ILE A 623 18.48 10.19 10.74
C ILE A 623 19.65 10.95 11.36
N ALA A 624 20.22 10.40 12.43
CA ALA A 624 21.33 11.03 13.14
C ALA A 624 22.53 11.28 12.21
N LYS A 625 23.02 12.52 12.19
CA LYS A 625 24.23 12.93 11.44
C LYS A 625 25.49 12.60 12.23
N LYS A 626 25.82 11.32 12.32
CA LYS A 626 27.00 10.85 13.06
C LYS A 626 28.24 10.79 12.17
N PHE A 627 29.24 11.60 12.50
CA PHE A 627 30.59 11.55 11.93
C PHE A 627 31.61 11.19 13.03
N PRO A 628 32.77 10.60 12.70
CA PRO A 628 33.83 10.34 13.67
C PRO A 628 34.16 11.61 14.48
N GLY A 629 34.13 11.53 15.81
CA GLY A 629 34.41 12.66 16.70
C GLY A 629 33.18 13.45 17.21
N ASN A 630 31.99 13.35 16.58
CA ASN A 630 30.77 14.09 17.00
C ASN A 630 29.65 13.16 17.54
N ALA A 631 30.01 12.05 18.16
CA ALA A 631 29.05 11.05 18.61
C ALA A 631 28.18 11.51 19.80
N GLU A 632 28.74 12.33 20.71
CA GLU A 632 28.00 12.88 21.85
C GLU A 632 27.04 14.00 21.40
N GLY A 633 27.46 14.89 20.50
CA GLY A 633 26.61 15.95 19.95
C GLY A 633 25.38 15.39 19.22
N ALA A 634 25.59 14.41 18.33
CA ALA A 634 24.48 13.75 17.63
C ALA A 634 23.52 13.01 18.58
N GLN A 635 24.02 12.49 19.72
CA GLN A 635 23.17 11.86 20.72
C GLN A 635 22.29 12.90 21.43
N ASN A 636 22.87 14.03 21.84
CA ASN A 636 22.15 15.10 22.52
C ASN A 636 21.10 15.73 21.60
N GLU A 637 21.45 15.97 20.34
CA GLU A 637 20.50 16.45 19.31
C GLU A 637 19.28 15.53 19.21
N MET A 638 19.49 14.21 19.18
CA MET A 638 18.38 13.25 19.11
C MET A 638 17.51 13.25 20.36
N MET A 639 18.10 13.41 21.54
CA MET A 639 17.35 13.52 22.79
C MET A 639 16.55 14.83 22.85
N GLU A 640 17.13 15.96 22.43
CA GLU A 640 16.44 17.24 22.35
C GLU A 640 15.29 17.22 21.35
N LEU A 641 15.50 16.63 20.16
CA LEU A 641 14.44 16.44 19.16
C LEU A 641 13.32 15.55 19.68
N ALA A 642 13.65 14.47 20.38
CA ALA A 642 12.65 13.57 20.96
C ALA A 642 11.80 14.29 22.01
N LEU A 643 12.46 15.06 22.88
CA LEU A 643 11.80 15.86 23.90
C LEU A 643 10.90 16.93 23.28
N ALA A 644 11.40 17.66 22.27
CA ALA A 644 10.63 18.68 21.57
C ALA A 644 9.40 18.11 20.85
N GLY A 645 9.52 16.93 20.22
CA GLY A 645 8.39 16.22 19.62
C GLY A 645 7.35 15.82 20.68
N ALA A 646 7.80 15.21 21.78
CA ALA A 646 6.91 14.79 22.86
C ALA A 646 6.20 15.98 23.54
N GLN A 647 6.88 17.12 23.70
CA GLN A 647 6.28 18.38 24.18
C GLN A 647 5.19 18.92 23.24
N LYS A 648 5.31 18.68 21.93
CA LYS A 648 4.29 19.02 20.92
C LYS A 648 3.12 18.03 20.86
N GLY A 649 3.13 16.98 21.68
CA GLY A 649 2.08 15.96 21.66
C GLY A 649 2.32 14.82 20.66
N GLU A 650 3.50 14.76 20.02
CA GLU A 650 3.82 13.73 19.02
C GLU A 650 4.06 12.34 19.67
N ILE A 651 3.84 11.28 18.88
CA ILE A 651 4.32 9.92 19.19
C ILE A 651 5.71 9.81 18.57
N VAL A 652 6.71 9.97 19.41
CA VAL A 652 8.12 9.94 19.01
C VAL A 652 8.63 8.53 19.16
N VAL A 653 9.09 7.93 18.06
CA VAL A 653 9.86 6.69 18.09
C VAL A 653 11.33 7.01 17.94
N ARG A 654 12.12 6.55 18.90
CA ARG A 654 13.57 6.56 18.87
C ARG A 654 14.07 5.15 18.50
N LEU A 655 14.44 4.99 17.23
CA LEU A 655 14.82 3.71 16.64
C LEU A 655 16.32 3.48 16.76
N LYS A 656 16.71 2.39 17.42
CA LYS A 656 18.10 2.03 17.71
C LYS A 656 18.41 0.64 17.15
N GLN A 657 19.62 0.46 16.62
CA GLN A 657 20.02 -0.85 16.12
C GLN A 657 20.24 -1.85 17.27
N GLY A 658 19.80 -3.10 17.09
CA GLY A 658 19.89 -4.14 18.11
C GLY A 658 18.88 -3.93 19.22
N ASP A 659 19.36 -3.99 20.47
CA ASP A 659 18.56 -3.74 21.67
C ASP A 659 18.90 -2.37 22.29
N PRO A 660 17.93 -1.56 22.74
CA PRO A 660 18.21 -0.24 23.30
C PRO A 660 19.14 -0.22 24.53
N PHE A 661 19.11 -1.27 25.35
CA PHE A 661 19.83 -1.35 26.63
C PHE A 661 21.13 -2.13 26.55
N VAL A 662 21.34 -2.94 25.51
CA VAL A 662 22.63 -3.62 25.29
C VAL A 662 23.56 -2.74 24.46
N TYR A 663 24.44 -1.99 25.14
CA TYR A 663 25.40 -1.04 24.52
C TYR A 663 24.77 0.03 23.61
N GLY A 664 23.44 0.18 23.65
CA GLY A 664 22.72 1.19 22.88
C GLY A 664 22.70 2.58 23.52
N ARG A 665 23.14 2.75 24.77
CA ARG A 665 22.97 3.99 25.57
C ARG A 665 21.51 4.35 25.88
N GLY A 666 20.57 3.41 25.75
CA GLY A 666 19.15 3.69 26.01
C GLY A 666 18.85 4.14 27.44
N GLY A 667 19.63 3.68 28.43
CA GLY A 667 19.47 4.12 29.82
C GLY A 667 19.74 5.62 30.01
N GLU A 668 20.73 6.18 29.30
CA GLU A 668 21.01 7.62 29.32
C GLU A 668 19.84 8.42 28.75
N GLU A 669 19.27 7.96 27.62
CA GLU A 669 18.12 8.60 26.97
C GLU A 669 16.87 8.57 27.87
N VAL A 670 16.59 7.41 28.50
CA VAL A 670 15.47 7.26 29.45
C VAL A 670 15.61 8.23 30.62
N LEU A 671 16.79 8.33 31.23
CA LEU A 671 17.04 9.23 32.34
C LEU A 671 16.85 10.70 31.93
N TYR A 672 17.39 11.08 30.77
CA TYR A 672 17.24 12.41 30.22
C TYR A 672 15.76 12.79 29.99
N PHE A 673 14.96 11.88 29.40
CA PHE A 673 13.53 12.14 29.20
C PHE A 673 12.78 12.23 30.52
N ARG A 674 13.10 11.37 31.49
CA ARG A 674 12.47 11.36 32.82
C ARG A 674 12.74 12.66 33.58
N GLU A 675 13.96 13.16 33.57
CA GLU A 675 14.34 14.45 34.17
C GLU A 675 13.53 15.61 33.56
N ASN A 676 13.18 15.51 32.28
CA ASN A 676 12.35 16.49 31.57
C ASN A 676 10.83 16.16 31.62
N GLY A 677 10.43 15.22 32.48
CA GLY A 677 9.03 14.89 32.76
C GLY A 677 8.33 14.03 31.70
N PHE A 678 9.07 13.25 30.93
CA PHE A 678 8.56 12.26 29.98
C PHE A 678 9.12 10.87 30.30
N GLU A 679 8.26 9.93 30.65
CA GLU A 679 8.68 8.53 30.82
C GLU A 679 8.61 7.83 29.45
N SER A 680 9.76 7.36 28.96
CA SER A 680 9.83 6.63 27.69
C SER A 680 9.46 5.16 27.87
N THR A 681 8.64 4.62 26.98
CA THR A 681 8.39 3.17 26.92
C THR A 681 9.48 2.51 26.10
N VAL A 682 10.20 1.57 26.69
CA VAL A 682 11.28 0.84 26.01
C VAL A 682 10.75 -0.47 25.44
N ILE A 683 10.90 -0.66 24.14
CA ILE A 683 10.52 -1.88 23.42
C ILE A 683 11.80 -2.63 23.07
N PRO A 684 11.95 -3.89 23.53
CA PRO A 684 13.17 -4.65 23.30
C PRO A 684 13.35 -4.97 21.83
N GLY A 685 14.62 -5.09 21.44
CA GLY A 685 15.03 -5.62 20.14
C GLY A 685 15.90 -6.85 20.31
N ILE A 686 16.04 -7.65 19.26
CA ILE A 686 16.94 -8.80 19.31
C ILE A 686 18.39 -8.27 19.23
N SER A 687 19.17 -8.43 20.29
CA SER A 687 20.55 -7.96 20.32
C SER A 687 21.44 -8.74 19.36
N SER A 688 22.35 -8.04 18.66
CA SER A 688 23.35 -8.68 17.80
C SER A 688 24.26 -9.64 18.56
N ALA A 689 24.47 -9.41 19.86
CA ALA A 689 25.23 -10.32 20.72
C ALA A 689 24.65 -11.74 20.77
N LEU A 690 23.35 -11.91 20.55
CA LEU A 690 22.70 -13.22 20.55
C LEU A 690 22.34 -13.67 19.13
N ALA A 691 21.78 -12.76 18.34
CA ALA A 691 21.32 -13.09 16.98
C ALA A 691 22.47 -13.41 16.03
N ALA A 692 23.58 -12.67 16.09
CA ALA A 692 24.66 -12.82 15.13
C ALA A 692 25.32 -14.21 15.20
N PRO A 693 25.72 -14.72 16.39
CA PRO A 693 26.23 -16.08 16.51
C PRO A 693 25.18 -17.12 16.08
N LEU A 694 23.93 -16.95 16.50
CA LEU A 694 22.85 -17.90 16.19
C LEU A 694 22.63 -18.06 14.69
N MET A 695 22.58 -16.97 13.94
CA MET A 695 22.39 -16.99 12.48
C MET A 695 23.59 -17.58 11.71
N MET A 696 24.74 -17.68 12.38
CA MET A 696 25.95 -18.35 11.86
C MET A 696 26.10 -19.79 12.36
N GLY A 697 25.12 -20.32 13.11
CA GLY A 697 25.20 -21.66 13.68
C GLY A 697 26.18 -21.76 14.85
N ILE A 698 26.34 -20.68 15.62
CA ILE A 698 27.19 -20.65 16.82
C ILE A 698 26.30 -20.40 18.04
N PRO A 699 26.09 -21.41 18.90
CA PRO A 699 25.37 -21.21 20.15
C PRO A 699 26.25 -20.43 21.13
N VAL A 700 25.71 -19.41 21.79
CA VAL A 700 26.48 -18.61 22.77
C VAL A 700 26.72 -19.35 24.09
N THR A 701 25.97 -20.43 24.33
CA THR A 701 26.12 -21.35 25.45
C THR A 701 25.74 -22.76 24.98
N GLN A 702 26.47 -23.76 25.44
CA GLN A 702 26.19 -25.17 25.17
C GLN A 702 26.76 -26.03 26.30
N ARG A 703 25.96 -26.95 26.83
CA ARG A 703 26.41 -27.87 27.90
C ARG A 703 27.66 -28.64 27.44
N GLY A 704 28.64 -28.76 28.34
CA GLY A 704 29.92 -29.42 28.06
C GLY A 704 30.85 -28.61 27.13
N VAL A 705 30.50 -27.37 26.76
CA VAL A 705 31.32 -26.48 25.95
C VAL A 705 31.44 -25.08 26.55
N ALA A 706 30.32 -24.40 26.77
CA ALA A 706 30.25 -23.04 27.31
C ALA A 706 29.04 -22.90 28.23
N GLU A 707 29.30 -22.69 29.52
CA GLU A 707 28.30 -22.60 30.60
C GLU A 707 27.92 -21.16 30.92
N SER A 708 28.76 -20.20 30.50
CA SER A 708 28.55 -18.78 30.74
C SER A 708 28.83 -17.94 29.50
N LEU A 709 28.12 -16.82 29.39
CA LEU A 709 28.32 -15.80 28.37
C LEU A 709 28.69 -14.48 29.04
N VAL A 710 29.69 -13.78 28.50
CA VAL A 710 29.99 -12.38 28.84
C VAL A 710 29.89 -11.55 27.59
N VAL A 711 29.10 -10.48 27.63
CA VAL A 711 29.05 -9.45 26.59
C VAL A 711 29.80 -8.23 27.11
N CYS A 712 30.83 -7.79 26.41
CA CYS A 712 31.57 -6.57 26.71
C CYS A 712 31.72 -5.68 25.47
N THR A 713 32.30 -4.49 25.64
CA THR A 713 32.63 -3.60 24.52
C THR A 713 34.13 -3.42 24.36
N GLY A 714 34.60 -3.31 23.12
CA GLY A 714 35.99 -2.99 22.80
C GLY A 714 36.36 -1.50 22.95
N VAL A 715 35.40 -0.62 23.29
CA VAL A 715 35.64 0.82 23.39
C VAL A 715 34.88 1.43 24.57
N GLY A 716 35.60 2.16 25.42
CA GLY A 716 35.03 2.92 26.52
C GLY A 716 34.53 4.30 26.08
N ARG A 717 33.88 5.01 27.00
CA ARG A 717 33.45 6.40 26.78
C ARG A 717 34.64 7.26 26.33
N GLN A 718 34.42 8.12 25.33
CA GLN A 718 35.47 8.95 24.72
C GLN A 718 36.69 8.16 24.19
N GLY A 719 36.50 6.89 23.83
CA GLY A 719 37.58 6.06 23.30
C GLY A 719 38.56 5.56 24.35
N LYS A 720 38.25 5.69 25.65
CA LYS A 720 39.04 5.12 26.75
C LYS A 720 39.17 3.60 26.59
N SER A 721 40.32 3.06 27.01
CA SER A 721 40.51 1.61 27.11
C SER A 721 39.54 1.02 28.14
N VAL A 722 39.04 -0.18 27.85
CA VAL A 722 38.16 -0.94 28.73
C VAL A 722 38.94 -2.13 29.24
N LYS A 723 38.75 -2.48 30.51
CA LYS A 723 39.35 -3.69 31.07
C LYS A 723 38.57 -4.91 30.58
N LEU A 724 39.24 -5.78 29.82
CA LEU A 724 38.64 -6.97 29.23
C LEU A 724 38.57 -8.10 30.27
N PRO A 725 37.55 -8.97 30.22
CA PRO A 725 37.47 -10.11 31.13
C PRO A 725 38.60 -11.11 30.84
N GLY A 726 39.11 -11.77 31.89
CA GLY A 726 40.09 -12.84 31.77
C GLY A 726 39.51 -14.17 31.30
N TYR A 727 40.40 -15.06 30.86
CA TYR A 727 40.03 -16.35 30.27
C TYR A 727 39.43 -17.31 31.30
N ILE A 728 38.29 -17.89 30.92
CA ILE A 728 37.65 -19.03 31.58
C ILE A 728 37.27 -20.01 30.48
N LYS A 729 37.71 -21.27 30.58
CA LYS A 729 37.49 -22.29 29.54
C LYS A 729 36.01 -22.48 29.21
N SER A 730 35.12 -22.49 30.21
CA SER A 730 33.67 -22.66 30.03
C SER A 730 32.91 -21.37 29.70
N ARG A 731 33.59 -20.31 29.23
CA ARG A 731 32.98 -19.01 28.93
C ARG A 731 33.09 -18.66 27.44
N SER A 732 31.98 -18.23 26.86
CA SER A 732 31.96 -17.51 25.60
C SER A 732 32.06 -16.01 25.85
N LEU A 733 33.00 -15.35 25.19
CA LEU A 733 33.20 -13.91 25.26
C LEU A 733 32.69 -13.26 23.98
N ILE A 734 31.78 -12.31 24.09
CA ILE A 734 31.26 -11.51 22.99
C ILE A 734 31.70 -10.06 23.17
N MET A 735 32.34 -9.50 22.14
CA MET A 735 32.79 -8.11 22.13
C MET A 735 32.05 -7.34 21.04
N LEU A 736 31.25 -6.35 21.46
CA LEU A 736 30.64 -5.39 20.56
C LEU A 736 31.55 -4.19 20.35
N MET A 737 31.48 -3.58 19.16
CA MET A 737 32.28 -2.39 18.82
C MET A 737 33.81 -2.62 18.92
N GLY A 738 34.27 -3.87 18.72
CA GLY A 738 35.68 -4.23 18.90
C GLY A 738 36.51 -4.31 17.61
N VAL A 739 35.87 -4.51 16.45
CA VAL A 739 36.57 -4.90 15.20
C VAL A 739 37.65 -3.89 14.79
N ALA A 740 37.35 -2.59 14.81
CA ALA A 740 38.32 -1.54 14.47
C ALA A 740 39.55 -1.48 15.41
N ARG A 741 39.49 -2.14 16.56
CA ARG A 741 40.58 -2.22 17.57
C ARG A 741 41.05 -3.65 17.77
N ILE A 742 40.78 -4.56 16.84
CA ILE A 742 41.09 -5.98 16.97
C ILE A 742 42.54 -6.20 17.38
N ASN A 743 43.50 -5.48 16.76
CA ASN A 743 44.91 -5.64 17.10
C ASN A 743 45.21 -5.33 18.58
N GLN A 744 44.63 -4.25 19.12
CA GLN A 744 44.81 -3.89 20.54
C GLN A 744 44.15 -4.92 21.45
N ILE A 745 42.96 -5.40 21.06
CA ILE A 745 42.20 -6.39 21.81
C ILE A 745 42.95 -7.72 21.88
N ILE A 746 43.42 -8.25 20.74
CA ILE A 746 44.13 -9.53 20.67
C ILE A 746 45.41 -9.50 21.50
N ASN A 747 46.20 -8.43 21.38
CA ASN A 747 47.38 -8.22 22.23
C ASN A 747 47.02 -8.23 23.72
N THR A 748 45.93 -7.56 24.12
CA THR A 748 45.45 -7.55 25.51
C THR A 748 44.95 -8.92 25.97
N LEU A 749 44.36 -9.72 25.08
CA LEU A 749 43.82 -11.04 25.43
C LEU A 749 44.92 -12.10 25.59
N ILE A 750 46.01 -12.05 24.81
CA ILE A 750 47.06 -13.09 24.79
C ILE A 750 48.24 -12.78 25.71
N GLN A 751 48.58 -11.50 25.93
CA GLN A 751 49.75 -11.15 26.76
C GLN A 751 49.63 -11.68 28.20
N LEU A 752 50.70 -12.27 28.72
CA LEU A 752 50.77 -12.82 30.08
C LEU A 752 50.44 -11.78 31.16
N GLU A 753 51.12 -10.63 31.13
CA GLU A 753 50.92 -9.54 32.08
C GLU A 753 50.49 -8.27 31.33
N ASN A 754 49.28 -7.77 31.62
CA ASN A 754 48.82 -6.46 31.17
C ASN A 754 47.77 -5.88 32.13
N ASP A 755 47.71 -4.55 32.20
CA ASP A 755 46.70 -3.83 32.99
C ASP A 755 45.33 -3.76 32.31
N GLY A 756 45.24 -4.22 31.06
CA GLY A 756 44.05 -4.17 30.21
C GLY A 756 43.08 -5.33 30.37
N ARG A 757 43.42 -6.37 31.16
CA ARG A 757 42.62 -7.59 31.36
C ARG A 757 42.48 -7.95 32.84
N ASP A 758 41.29 -8.38 33.24
CA ASP A 758 40.99 -8.91 34.58
C ASP A 758 41.09 -10.43 34.61
N GLY A 759 42.31 -10.95 34.80
CA GLY A 759 42.57 -12.37 35.03
C GLY A 759 43.50 -13.01 33.99
N LYS A 760 43.39 -14.33 33.85
CA LYS A 760 44.28 -15.16 33.03
C LYS A 760 44.24 -14.81 31.55
N GLU A 761 45.36 -15.03 30.88
CA GLU A 761 45.53 -14.93 29.43
C GLU A 761 44.73 -15.98 28.67
N TYR A 762 44.35 -15.60 27.46
CA TYR A 762 43.66 -16.47 26.52
C TYR A 762 44.69 -17.27 25.71
N PRO A 763 44.51 -18.59 25.55
CA PRO A 763 45.39 -19.38 24.71
C PRO A 763 45.34 -18.93 23.24
N GLU A 764 46.49 -18.83 22.57
CA GLU A 764 46.57 -18.37 21.18
C GLU A 764 45.76 -19.24 20.19
N TYR A 765 45.66 -20.54 20.47
CA TYR A 765 44.89 -21.48 19.67
C TYR A 765 43.38 -21.37 19.89
N LEU A 766 42.91 -20.57 20.85
CA LEU A 766 41.50 -20.50 21.17
C LEU A 766 40.69 -19.98 19.96
N PRO A 767 39.55 -20.60 19.63
CA PRO A 767 38.71 -20.16 18.52
C PRO A 767 38.17 -18.75 18.69
N ILE A 768 38.17 -17.99 17.59
CA ILE A 768 37.58 -16.66 17.45
C ILE A 768 36.78 -16.59 16.16
N GLY A 769 35.61 -15.94 16.23
CA GLY A 769 34.77 -15.60 15.10
C GLY A 769 34.51 -14.10 15.04
N ILE A 770 34.58 -13.51 13.84
CA ILE A 770 34.17 -12.13 13.58
C ILE A 770 32.95 -12.18 12.67
N ILE A 771 31.82 -11.69 13.15
CA ILE A 771 30.54 -11.73 12.45
C ILE A 771 30.18 -10.31 12.02
N GLU A 772 30.00 -10.14 10.73
CA GLU A 772 29.73 -8.87 10.06
C GLU A 772 28.34 -8.86 9.44
N ARG A 773 27.66 -7.71 9.53
CA ARG A 773 26.35 -7.46 8.93
C ARG A 773 25.34 -8.58 9.21
N ALA A 774 25.34 -9.06 10.45
CA ALA A 774 24.47 -10.16 10.88
C ALA A 774 23.01 -9.91 10.49
N SER A 775 22.33 -10.96 10.02
CA SER A 775 20.96 -10.94 9.46
C SER A 775 20.78 -10.24 8.12
N SER A 776 21.77 -9.53 7.59
CA SER A 776 21.72 -9.01 6.23
C SER A 776 21.97 -10.13 5.21
N PRO A 777 21.47 -10.02 3.96
CA PRO A 777 21.72 -11.00 2.91
C PRO A 777 23.22 -11.23 2.64
N ASP A 778 24.04 -10.19 2.86
CA ASP A 778 25.49 -10.20 2.70
C ASP A 778 26.26 -10.44 4.02
N GLN A 779 25.59 -11.01 5.04
CA GLN A 779 26.23 -11.36 6.31
C GLN A 779 27.44 -12.27 6.10
N ARG A 780 28.43 -12.15 6.98
CA ARG A 780 29.66 -12.95 6.90
C ARG A 780 30.22 -13.29 8.27
N ILE A 781 30.79 -14.47 8.40
CA ILE A 781 31.62 -14.84 9.54
C ILE A 781 33.03 -15.24 9.09
N ILE A 782 34.03 -14.70 9.78
CA ILE A 782 35.45 -15.03 9.63
C ILE A 782 35.87 -15.77 10.90
N MET A 783 36.23 -17.04 10.77
CA MET A 783 36.62 -17.91 11.86
C MET A 783 38.12 -18.22 11.80
N SER A 784 38.82 -18.08 12.92
CA SER A 784 40.24 -18.36 13.04
C SER A 784 40.59 -18.69 14.50
N THR A 785 41.88 -18.62 14.83
CA THR A 785 42.40 -18.66 16.21
C THR A 785 42.85 -17.27 16.64
N LEU A 786 42.91 -17.00 17.95
CA LEU A 786 43.37 -15.71 18.47
C LEU A 786 44.75 -15.32 17.93
N GLY A 787 45.66 -16.28 17.76
CA GLY A 787 47.00 -16.02 17.22
C GLY A 787 47.07 -15.72 15.72
N LYS A 788 46.02 -16.06 14.93
CA LYS A 788 46.04 -15.96 13.45
C LYS A 788 45.01 -14.98 12.86
N ILE A 789 44.08 -14.49 13.67
CA ILE A 789 42.96 -13.66 13.19
C ILE A 789 43.42 -12.32 12.58
N GLU A 790 44.49 -11.71 13.11
CA GLU A 790 45.01 -10.44 12.60
C GLU A 790 45.55 -10.58 11.17
N GLU A 791 46.31 -11.64 10.89
CA GLU A 791 46.82 -11.95 9.56
C GLU A 791 45.69 -12.32 8.60
N SER A 792 44.67 -13.02 9.11
CA SER A 792 43.50 -13.41 8.34
C SER A 792 42.67 -12.19 7.91
N LEU A 793 42.48 -11.21 8.80
CA LEU A 793 41.76 -9.97 8.51
C LEU A 793 42.48 -9.09 7.48
N LYS A 794 43.82 -9.03 7.48
CA LYS A 794 44.58 -8.26 6.48
C LYS A 794 44.35 -8.74 5.04
N LYS A 795 43.90 -9.99 4.88
CA LYS A 795 43.62 -10.62 3.57
C LYS A 795 42.18 -10.40 3.09
N LEU A 796 41.32 -9.78 3.91
CA LEU A 796 39.88 -9.65 3.67
C LEU A 796 39.44 -8.19 3.80
N ASP A 797 38.49 -7.75 2.96
CA ASP A 797 37.90 -6.41 3.07
C ASP A 797 36.98 -6.32 4.29
N GLU A 798 36.99 -5.23 5.06
CA GLU A 798 36.10 -5.07 6.23
C GLU A 798 34.65 -4.72 5.84
N ARG A 799 33.66 -5.29 6.54
CA ARG A 799 32.22 -4.99 6.34
C ARG A 799 31.54 -4.58 7.66
N PRO A 800 31.54 -3.29 8.03
CA PRO A 800 30.86 -2.83 9.24
C PRO A 800 29.32 -2.86 9.07
N PRO A 801 28.55 -3.04 10.17
CA PRO A 801 29.00 -3.29 11.55
C PRO A 801 29.39 -4.77 11.79
N GLY A 802 30.38 -5.00 12.66
CA GLY A 802 30.82 -6.35 13.05
C GLY A 802 31.01 -6.53 14.56
N MET A 803 30.91 -7.77 15.02
CA MET A 803 31.13 -8.21 16.40
C MET A 803 32.10 -9.38 16.48
N ILE A 804 32.74 -9.56 17.64
CA ILE A 804 33.72 -10.62 17.87
C ILE A 804 33.16 -11.61 18.90
N ILE A 805 33.29 -12.91 18.64
CA ILE A 805 33.02 -13.99 19.59
C ILE A 805 34.30 -14.81 19.80
N VAL A 806 34.65 -15.08 21.05
CA VAL A 806 35.85 -15.83 21.43
C VAL A 806 35.44 -16.96 22.38
N GLY A 807 35.95 -18.16 22.14
CA GLY A 807 35.74 -19.32 22.99
C GLY A 807 35.38 -20.58 22.22
N TRP A 808 35.30 -21.69 22.94
CA TRP A 808 35.05 -23.02 22.38
C TRP A 808 33.71 -23.17 21.68
N SER A 809 32.74 -22.30 21.98
CA SER A 809 31.44 -22.30 21.32
C SER A 809 31.52 -22.05 19.82
N VAL A 810 32.54 -21.35 19.33
CA VAL A 810 32.69 -21.00 17.89
C VAL A 810 32.77 -22.24 17.00
N LEU A 811 33.32 -23.35 17.48
CA LEU A 811 33.51 -24.56 16.68
C LEU A 811 32.50 -25.68 16.96
N CYS A 812 31.62 -25.52 17.96
CA CYS A 812 30.93 -26.67 18.56
C CYS A 812 29.83 -27.31 17.70
N LEU A 813 29.28 -26.61 16.71
CA LEU A 813 28.32 -27.16 15.74
C LEU A 813 28.94 -27.49 14.37
N GLU A 814 30.25 -27.33 14.20
CA GLU A 814 30.93 -27.62 12.94
C GLU A 814 31.16 -29.13 12.76
N GLY A 815 31.06 -29.61 11.52
CA GLY A 815 31.25 -31.01 11.18
C GLY A 815 30.26 -31.93 11.90
N LYS A 816 30.77 -32.89 12.68
CA LYS A 816 29.95 -33.80 13.50
C LYS A 816 29.44 -33.17 14.81
N GLY A 817 29.86 -31.95 15.11
CA GLY A 817 29.61 -31.28 16.39
C GLY A 817 30.49 -31.81 17.53
N LYS A 818 30.62 -31.00 18.59
CA LYS A 818 31.39 -31.29 19.80
C LYS A 818 30.59 -30.88 21.03
N VAL A 819 30.43 -31.78 21.99
CA VAL A 819 29.60 -31.57 23.21
C VAL A 819 30.37 -31.78 24.51
N ASP A 820 31.63 -32.21 24.44
CA ASP A 820 32.44 -32.79 25.51
C ASP A 820 33.77 -32.03 25.73
N ILE A 821 33.85 -30.77 25.29
CA ILE A 821 35.08 -29.95 25.36
C ILE A 821 35.52 -29.71 26.81
N LEU A 822 34.58 -29.65 27.74
CA LEU A 822 34.81 -29.48 29.17
C LEU A 822 35.01 -30.81 29.92
N ASP A 823 34.58 -31.95 29.35
CA ASP A 823 34.57 -33.24 30.05
C ASP A 823 35.98 -33.85 30.21
N ASN A 824 36.91 -33.45 29.34
CA ASN A 824 38.33 -33.81 29.46
C ASN A 824 39.01 -32.94 30.53
N SER A 825 38.94 -33.41 31.78
CA SER A 825 39.54 -32.79 32.98
C SER A 825 41.07 -32.71 32.97
N ASN A 826 41.75 -33.45 32.08
CA ASN A 826 43.19 -33.31 31.84
C ASN A 826 43.42 -32.28 30.72
N SER A 827 43.93 -31.11 31.12
CA SER A 827 44.31 -29.98 30.27
C SER A 827 45.53 -30.28 29.38
N ASP A 828 45.43 -31.29 28.51
CA ASP A 828 46.46 -31.52 27.49
C ASP A 828 46.26 -30.52 26.34
N GLN A 829 47.07 -29.45 26.36
CA GLN A 829 47.09 -28.44 25.31
C GLN A 829 47.35 -29.05 23.92
N GLY A 830 48.01 -30.22 23.84
CA GLY A 830 48.23 -30.93 22.58
C GLY A 830 46.93 -31.41 21.94
N ASN A 831 46.05 -32.01 22.74
CA ASN A 831 44.73 -32.47 22.28
C ASN A 831 43.83 -31.28 21.87
N GLU A 832 43.85 -30.20 22.66
CA GLU A 832 43.11 -28.98 22.35
C GLU A 832 43.54 -28.35 21.02
N ARG A 833 44.85 -28.25 20.76
CA ARG A 833 45.37 -27.77 19.46
C ARG A 833 44.98 -28.68 18.30
N MET A 834 44.93 -29.99 18.51
CA MET A 834 44.50 -30.94 17.49
C MET A 834 43.02 -30.75 17.13
N ILE A 835 42.14 -30.53 18.13
CA ILE A 835 40.72 -30.22 17.90
C ILE A 835 40.57 -28.95 17.06
N VAL A 836 41.33 -27.90 17.36
CA VAL A 836 41.26 -26.63 16.63
C VAL A 836 41.82 -26.77 15.20
N ASN A 837 42.90 -27.53 15.01
CA ASN A 837 43.48 -27.78 13.69
C ASN A 837 42.54 -28.60 12.80
N ASP A 838 41.88 -29.61 13.36
CA ASP A 838 40.84 -30.40 12.68
C ASP A 838 39.66 -29.50 12.31
N TRP A 839 39.19 -28.65 13.23
CA TRP A 839 38.14 -27.67 12.95
C TRP A 839 38.48 -26.70 11.82
N LEU A 840 39.75 -26.31 11.65
CA LEU A 840 40.18 -25.41 10.57
C LEU A 840 40.54 -26.15 9.26
N ASP A 841 40.49 -27.49 9.23
CA ASP A 841 41.00 -28.32 8.12
C ASP A 841 42.45 -27.96 7.74
N GLY A 842 43.28 -27.61 8.74
CA GLY A 842 44.66 -27.14 8.52
C GLY A 842 44.80 -25.75 7.88
N LYS A 843 43.72 -25.00 7.65
CA LYS A 843 43.74 -23.64 7.11
C LYS A 843 44.02 -22.60 8.21
N GLU A 844 44.41 -21.38 7.81
CA GLU A 844 44.58 -20.25 8.74
C GLU A 844 43.24 -19.69 9.21
N TYR A 845 42.23 -19.69 8.33
CA TYR A 845 40.88 -19.21 8.62
C TYR A 845 39.84 -19.88 7.73
N LYS A 846 38.57 -19.80 8.15
CA LYS A 846 37.38 -20.19 7.38
C LYS A 846 36.46 -18.99 7.25
N VAL A 847 35.86 -18.81 6.08
CA VAL A 847 34.84 -17.78 5.84
C VAL A 847 33.54 -18.45 5.42
N LYS A 848 32.43 -18.03 6.02
CA LYS A 848 31.08 -18.34 5.56
C LYS A 848 30.33 -17.05 5.28
N GLU A 849 29.68 -16.98 4.13
CA GLU A 849 28.92 -15.82 3.68
C GLU A 849 27.47 -16.20 3.41
N GLY A 850 26.57 -15.23 3.60
CA GLY A 850 25.15 -15.33 3.33
C GLY A 850 24.33 -15.95 4.46
N LEU A 851 23.01 -15.82 4.31
CA LEU A 851 22.03 -16.49 5.17
C LEU A 851 22.05 -18.00 4.91
N GLN A 852 21.95 -18.80 5.98
CA GLN A 852 21.71 -20.25 5.86
C GLN A 852 20.35 -20.50 5.19
N GLU A 853 20.21 -21.61 4.47
CA GLU A 853 19.01 -21.89 3.65
C GLU A 853 17.70 -21.77 4.45
N GLY A 854 17.63 -22.37 5.64
CA GLY A 854 16.43 -22.29 6.48
C GLY A 854 16.11 -20.87 6.95
N TRP A 855 17.12 -20.03 7.17
CA TRP A 855 16.90 -18.61 7.47
C TRP A 855 16.43 -17.85 6.23
N ARG A 856 16.99 -18.14 5.05
CA ARG A 856 16.59 -17.52 3.80
C ARG A 856 15.13 -17.83 3.46
N GLU A 857 14.74 -19.10 3.50
CA GLU A 857 13.36 -19.54 3.21
C GLU A 857 12.33 -18.88 4.13
N ILE A 858 12.61 -18.82 5.43
CA ILE A 858 11.70 -18.20 6.41
C ILE A 858 11.63 -16.68 6.18
N LEU A 859 12.77 -16.02 6.02
CA LEU A 859 12.83 -14.56 5.92
C LEU A 859 12.30 -14.04 4.57
N ASP A 860 12.42 -14.80 3.49
CA ASP A 860 11.84 -14.47 2.18
C ASP A 860 10.32 -14.71 2.13
N SER A 861 9.78 -15.53 3.04
CA SER A 861 8.34 -15.80 3.14
C SER A 861 7.54 -14.74 3.90
N ILE A 862 8.22 -13.85 4.62
CA ILE A 862 7.65 -12.77 5.45
C ILE A 862 7.66 -11.47 4.65
#